data_AF-A0A812KEX3-F1
#
_entry.id   AF-A0A812KEX3-F1
#
_cell.length_a   1.000
_cell.length_b   1.000
_cell.length_c   1.000
_cell.angle_alpha   90.00
_cell.angle_beta   90.00
_cell.angle_gamma   90.00
#
_symmetry.space_group_name_H-M   'P 1'
#
loop_
_entity.id
_entity.type
_entity.pdbx_description
1 polymer ?
#
loop_
_entity_poly.entity_id
_entity_poly.type
_entity_poly.pdbx_seq_one_letter_code
_entity_poly.pdbx_strand_id
1 'polypeptide(L)'
;MRLHWVLFKTATWYSDRPKTTEDERPTVTLKDFCNPATNPGQKVLFELVQLLRDPARGFSAVCFFFGRFQDWPQARKRVALRSVLIVVGQLVRKIIEPFNTYPWQLATLADPDSDERIRRICARELFQAPPCCVDSGCSARLRATSVDACVSSDFMEFFQVLFERVVLTSTFVERRFAHFSHWTDVKGKGTSLCLLAAKHVTRTFKDVVDLWKKRTLPDTARGGTTNASRPSWCRKSQAAARLNGYHMFSQDRAADRDRSCQGAEESAAFLDDALQAWRALPEEEKQTWSQRARENNARKSALQMAAAAEMPPDVPGGPWNLSVPSEQWPLSEKFLGEFLESCGGFSTARNHWANAEPVSVYEDIDVRDNRSLFQVCPPGGCTSALSPAELACFHRLHTGLSVLIKRFDPAKKHISEMPLTLLFESQQMGVGVGAMLCFRTYLHNIDALLLRLDPSLVFDEKPPFDLRIERPAGGRKALSYWNDMSLCVEMASVAQDWVISRLALGDLQGGLLSFRVEGKFPHDLEELWTAAQQLKEQERALRALRLLQRAEHQRARRGGGRGRGRGARAGRARGRGRARQRAVPDDDSNAASGSGWDGDSEGDNPDDDDDGDDAWMLNPPGCAEAAPSTVQADASEEPDQEAAASGLAEEVPPPAPPPPPPPPPPAQRGQQRRPRHNQRRGVPWGPFELAPIVPHHGRTTGWGAICGLHRDRGEGASTTQCKKAVSCGAMDQATCLLRLKRWLCAGLDDDLWPPQRKRSHHVSMGGPGLLEFADGLSEEYMDEIIQNYVRNR
;
A
#
# COMPACT_ATOMS: atom_id res chain seq x y z
N MET A 1 -6.88 -13.52 -12.45
CA MET A 1 -8.01 -12.80 -13.10
C MET A 1 -9.37 -13.25 -12.57
N ARG A 2 -9.81 -14.51 -12.73
CA ARG A 2 -11.16 -14.98 -12.28
C ARG A 2 -11.51 -14.56 -10.84
N LEU A 3 -10.65 -14.86 -9.87
CA LEU A 3 -10.84 -14.51 -8.46
C LEU A 3 -10.91 -12.99 -8.20
N HIS A 4 -10.10 -12.21 -8.92
CA HIS A 4 -10.15 -10.74 -8.88
C HIS A 4 -11.45 -10.22 -9.50
N TRP A 5 -11.94 -10.80 -10.60
CA TRP A 5 -13.23 -10.40 -11.16
C TRP A 5 -14.35 -10.66 -10.15
N VAL A 6 -14.37 -11.83 -9.51
CA VAL A 6 -15.32 -12.14 -8.43
C VAL A 6 -15.21 -11.09 -7.30
N LEU A 7 -14.04 -10.94 -6.68
CA LEU A 7 -13.86 -10.01 -5.56
C LEU A 7 -14.15 -8.54 -5.86
N PHE A 8 -13.92 -8.06 -7.09
CA PHE A 8 -14.04 -6.64 -7.45
C PHE A 8 -15.24 -6.30 -8.35
N LYS A 9 -15.99 -7.28 -8.86
CA LYS A 9 -17.22 -7.06 -9.64
C LYS A 9 -18.45 -7.74 -9.07
N THR A 10 -18.33 -8.88 -8.39
CA THR A 10 -19.48 -9.61 -7.85
C THR A 10 -19.70 -9.31 -6.36
N ALA A 11 -18.62 -9.19 -5.59
CA ALA A 11 -18.67 -8.76 -4.18
C ALA A 11 -18.78 -7.22 -4.02
N THR A 12 -19.80 -6.63 -4.67
CA THR A 12 -20.11 -5.19 -4.59
C THR A 12 -21.01 -4.85 -3.39
N TRP A 13 -21.19 -3.55 -3.11
CA TRP A 13 -22.11 -3.05 -2.09
C TRP A 13 -23.52 -3.60 -2.28
N TYR A 14 -24.20 -3.90 -1.16
CA TYR A 14 -25.56 -4.43 -1.19
C TYR A 14 -26.53 -3.52 -1.97
N SER A 15 -26.38 -2.20 -1.84
CA SER A 15 -27.10 -1.17 -2.61
C SER A 15 -26.88 -1.24 -4.12
N ASP A 16 -25.73 -1.75 -4.54
CA ASP A 16 -25.21 -1.71 -5.91
C ASP A 16 -25.34 -3.06 -6.61
N ARG A 17 -25.80 -4.11 -5.88
CA ARG A 17 -26.16 -5.38 -6.48
C ARG A 17 -27.36 -5.16 -7.39
N PRO A 18 -27.38 -5.72 -8.61
CA PRO A 18 -28.59 -5.67 -9.42
C PRO A 18 -29.74 -6.26 -8.62
N LYS A 19 -30.88 -5.56 -8.59
CA LYS A 19 -32.14 -6.11 -8.09
C LYS A 19 -32.59 -7.17 -9.10
N THR A 20 -32.03 -8.37 -8.97
CA THR A 20 -32.36 -9.46 -9.87
C THR A 20 -33.83 -9.82 -9.72
N THR A 21 -34.51 -9.96 -10.86
CA THR A 21 -35.76 -10.71 -10.94
C THR A 21 -35.51 -12.12 -10.43
N GLU A 22 -36.51 -12.74 -9.79
CA GLU A 22 -36.36 -13.90 -8.88
C GLU A 22 -35.59 -15.11 -9.47
N ASP A 23 -35.51 -15.26 -10.79
CA ASP A 23 -34.77 -16.32 -11.49
C ASP A 23 -33.23 -16.13 -11.55
N GLU A 24 -32.71 -14.90 -11.44
CA GLU A 24 -31.26 -14.64 -11.48
C GLU A 24 -30.64 -14.69 -10.08
N ARG A 25 -30.15 -15.90 -9.70
CA ARG A 25 -29.38 -16.11 -8.46
C ARG A 25 -28.25 -15.08 -8.32
N PRO A 26 -28.05 -14.47 -7.13
CA PRO A 26 -27.01 -13.48 -6.92
C PRO A 26 -25.62 -13.96 -7.34
N THR A 27 -24.93 -13.05 -8.03
CA THR A 27 -23.47 -12.98 -8.13
C THR A 27 -22.78 -13.27 -6.79
N VAL A 28 -21.78 -14.17 -6.82
CA VAL A 28 -20.99 -14.69 -5.68
C VAL A 28 -20.89 -13.72 -4.50
N THR A 29 -21.39 -14.18 -3.36
CA THR A 29 -21.54 -13.46 -2.10
C THR A 29 -20.34 -13.63 -1.16
N LEU A 30 -20.34 -12.90 -0.04
CA LEU A 30 -19.37 -13.11 1.05
C LEU A 30 -19.48 -14.52 1.66
N LYS A 31 -20.71 -15.01 1.89
CA LYS A 31 -21.00 -16.37 2.41
C LYS A 31 -20.27 -17.45 1.60
N ASP A 32 -20.20 -17.29 0.28
CA ASP A 32 -19.51 -18.24 -0.60
C ASP A 32 -18.02 -18.38 -0.26
N PHE A 33 -17.34 -17.31 0.18
CA PHE A 33 -15.94 -17.36 0.62
C PHE A 33 -15.78 -18.01 2.01
N CYS A 34 -16.73 -17.81 2.92
CA CYS A 34 -16.69 -18.40 4.25
C CYS A 34 -16.94 -19.91 4.24
N ASN A 35 -17.73 -20.42 3.30
CA ASN A 35 -17.98 -21.86 3.17
C ASN A 35 -16.89 -22.53 2.27
N PRO A 36 -16.08 -23.48 2.79
CA PRO A 36 -15.00 -24.11 2.02
C PRO A 36 -15.44 -24.86 0.76
N ALA A 37 -16.69 -25.31 0.67
CA ALA A 37 -17.20 -26.03 -0.51
C ALA A 37 -17.53 -25.08 -1.69
N THR A 38 -17.91 -23.84 -1.39
CA THR A 38 -18.25 -22.80 -2.37
C THR A 38 -17.12 -21.79 -2.62
N ASN A 39 -16.13 -21.74 -1.73
CA ASN A 39 -15.07 -20.73 -1.75
C ASN A 39 -14.38 -20.69 -3.14
N PRO A 40 -14.46 -19.58 -3.89
CA PRO A 40 -13.90 -19.51 -5.24
C PRO A 40 -12.37 -19.55 -5.24
N GLY A 41 -11.73 -19.21 -4.12
CA GLY A 41 -10.32 -19.45 -3.85
C GLY A 41 -9.97 -20.94 -3.77
N GLN A 42 -10.80 -21.78 -3.13
CA GLN A 42 -10.62 -23.25 -3.14
C GLN A 42 -10.70 -23.83 -4.56
N LYS A 43 -11.60 -23.29 -5.40
CA LYS A 43 -11.68 -23.68 -6.81
C LYS A 43 -10.42 -23.31 -7.59
N VAL A 44 -9.87 -22.11 -7.39
CA VAL A 44 -8.59 -21.70 -8.00
C VAL A 44 -7.42 -22.52 -7.43
N LEU A 45 -7.44 -22.88 -6.14
CA LEU A 45 -6.46 -23.76 -5.52
C LEU A 45 -6.48 -25.13 -6.20
N PHE A 46 -7.65 -25.70 -6.45
CA PHE A 46 -7.79 -26.95 -7.21
C PHE A 46 -7.22 -26.82 -8.64
N GLU A 47 -7.54 -25.74 -9.36
CA GLU A 47 -6.98 -25.46 -10.71
C GLU A 47 -5.43 -25.37 -10.67
N LEU A 48 -4.84 -24.70 -9.67
CA LEU A 48 -3.38 -24.63 -9.46
C LEU A 48 -2.75 -26.00 -9.15
N VAL A 49 -3.43 -26.82 -8.34
CA VAL A 49 -2.99 -28.17 -8.01
C VAL A 49 -3.00 -29.09 -9.23
N GLN A 50 -3.93 -28.89 -10.16
CA GLN A 50 -3.92 -29.62 -11.43
C GLN A 50 -2.69 -29.26 -12.30
N LEU A 51 -2.14 -28.04 -12.20
CA LEU A 51 -0.86 -27.69 -12.85
C LEU A 51 0.32 -28.51 -12.32
N LEU A 52 0.28 -28.92 -11.04
CA LEU A 52 1.31 -29.77 -10.45
C LEU A 52 1.09 -31.26 -10.79
N ARG A 53 -0.17 -31.70 -10.87
CA ARG A 53 -0.59 -33.08 -11.19
C ARG A 53 -0.32 -33.46 -12.65
N ASP A 54 -0.70 -32.59 -13.57
CA ASP A 54 -0.52 -32.76 -15.02
C ASP A 54 0.10 -31.48 -15.59
N PRO A 55 1.43 -31.31 -15.47
CA PRO A 55 2.12 -30.12 -15.98
C PRO A 55 2.00 -29.97 -17.50
N ALA A 56 1.90 -31.08 -18.25
CA ALA A 56 1.81 -31.03 -19.71
C ALA A 56 0.49 -30.41 -20.18
N ARG A 57 -0.64 -30.76 -19.54
CA ARG A 57 -1.95 -30.13 -19.80
C ARG A 57 -2.07 -28.77 -19.13
N GLY A 58 -1.66 -28.66 -17.87
CA GLY A 58 -1.78 -27.45 -17.06
C GLY A 58 -0.99 -26.27 -17.63
N PHE A 59 0.25 -26.52 -18.06
CA PHE A 59 1.09 -25.53 -18.73
C PHE A 59 0.97 -25.59 -20.27
N SER A 60 -0.10 -26.16 -20.84
CA SER A 60 -0.27 -26.33 -22.30
C SER A 60 0.06 -25.09 -23.14
N ALA A 61 -0.39 -23.90 -22.72
CA ALA A 61 -0.07 -22.63 -23.38
C ALA A 61 1.43 -22.26 -23.31
N VAL A 62 2.15 -22.67 -22.27
CA VAL A 62 3.61 -22.49 -22.12
C VAL A 62 4.36 -23.58 -22.89
N CYS A 63 3.87 -24.83 -22.85
CA CYS A 63 4.42 -25.94 -23.64
C CYS A 63 4.33 -25.69 -25.15
N PHE A 64 3.32 -24.96 -25.61
CA PHE A 64 3.24 -24.49 -27.01
C PHE A 64 4.46 -23.67 -27.44
N PHE A 65 4.98 -22.79 -26.57
CA PHE A 65 6.16 -21.96 -26.87
C PHE A 65 7.50 -22.64 -26.55
N PHE A 66 7.53 -23.59 -25.62
CA PHE A 66 8.76 -24.14 -25.05
C PHE A 66 8.97 -25.66 -25.23
N GLY A 67 8.12 -26.32 -26.02
CA GLY A 67 8.13 -27.77 -26.21
C GLY A 67 7.43 -28.52 -25.07
N ARG A 68 7.41 -29.86 -25.16
CA ARG A 68 6.75 -30.73 -24.16
C ARG A 68 7.41 -30.55 -22.80
N PHE A 69 6.61 -30.58 -21.72
CA PHE A 69 7.11 -30.38 -20.36
C PHE A 69 8.25 -31.32 -19.96
N GLN A 70 8.21 -32.58 -20.44
CA GLN A 70 9.24 -33.58 -20.18
C GLN A 70 10.62 -33.12 -20.65
N ASP A 71 10.67 -32.47 -21.82
CA ASP A 71 11.88 -31.99 -22.50
C ASP A 71 12.39 -30.65 -21.94
N TRP A 72 11.71 -30.05 -20.95
CA TRP A 72 12.13 -28.77 -20.38
C TRP A 72 13.41 -28.92 -19.53
N PRO A 73 14.36 -27.97 -19.62
CA PRO A 73 15.49 -27.92 -18.70
C PRO A 73 15.05 -27.84 -17.24
N GLN A 74 15.83 -28.44 -16.34
CA GLN A 74 15.51 -28.52 -14.91
C GLN A 74 15.24 -27.15 -14.28
N ALA A 75 16.06 -26.15 -14.57
CA ALA A 75 15.84 -24.78 -14.13
C ALA A 75 14.42 -24.26 -14.47
N ARG A 76 13.88 -24.59 -15.66
CA ARG A 76 12.52 -24.20 -16.06
C ARG A 76 11.44 -24.99 -15.30
N LYS A 77 11.63 -26.29 -15.08
CA LYS A 77 10.72 -27.11 -14.25
C LYS A 77 10.66 -26.59 -12.80
N ARG A 78 11.81 -26.26 -12.22
CA ARG A 78 11.96 -25.69 -10.87
C ARG A 78 11.29 -24.32 -10.75
N VAL A 79 11.50 -23.42 -11.74
CA VAL A 79 10.77 -22.14 -11.82
C VAL A 79 9.26 -22.34 -11.91
N ALA A 80 8.78 -23.29 -12.72
CA ALA A 80 7.34 -23.57 -12.88
C ALA A 80 6.72 -24.08 -11.57
N LEU A 81 7.35 -25.07 -10.93
CA LEU A 81 6.99 -25.57 -9.60
C LEU A 81 6.89 -24.41 -8.60
N ARG A 82 7.98 -23.68 -8.41
CA ARG A 82 8.07 -22.63 -7.39
C ARG A 82 7.10 -21.48 -7.65
N SER A 83 6.89 -21.09 -8.90
CA SER A 83 5.87 -20.10 -9.25
C SER A 83 4.47 -20.54 -8.83
N VAL A 84 4.09 -21.80 -9.08
CA VAL A 84 2.78 -22.33 -8.65
C VAL A 84 2.70 -22.39 -7.11
N LEU A 85 3.73 -22.88 -6.43
CA LEU A 85 3.76 -22.97 -4.97
C LEU A 85 3.63 -21.60 -4.27
N ILE A 86 4.29 -20.55 -4.79
CA ILE A 86 4.15 -19.19 -4.24
C ILE A 86 2.72 -18.68 -4.46
N VAL A 87 2.11 -18.91 -5.63
CA VAL A 87 0.70 -18.52 -5.88
C VAL A 87 -0.25 -19.29 -4.96
N VAL A 88 -0.05 -20.60 -4.77
CA VAL A 88 -0.79 -21.43 -3.82
C VAL A 88 -0.68 -20.86 -2.41
N GLY A 89 0.54 -20.62 -1.92
CA GLY A 89 0.80 -20.08 -0.59
C GLY A 89 0.13 -18.74 -0.34
N GLN A 90 0.26 -17.83 -1.32
CA GLN A 90 -0.39 -16.52 -1.29
C GLN A 90 -1.92 -16.59 -1.33
N LEU A 91 -2.49 -17.46 -2.17
CA LEU A 91 -3.94 -17.65 -2.32
C LEU A 91 -4.55 -18.17 -1.01
N VAL A 92 -3.94 -19.21 -0.44
CA VAL A 92 -4.39 -19.82 0.81
C VAL A 92 -4.36 -18.78 1.94
N ARG A 93 -3.20 -18.20 2.21
CA ARG A 93 -2.99 -17.25 3.31
C ARG A 93 -3.86 -15.99 3.23
N LYS A 94 -4.19 -15.51 2.02
CA LYS A 94 -4.90 -14.23 1.86
C LYS A 94 -6.41 -14.38 1.59
N ILE A 95 -6.87 -15.51 1.03
CA ILE A 95 -8.24 -15.66 0.51
C ILE A 95 -8.95 -16.93 1.01
N ILE A 96 -8.23 -17.85 1.64
CA ILE A 96 -8.83 -19.08 2.18
C ILE A 96 -8.76 -19.05 3.71
N GLU A 97 -7.55 -19.00 4.29
CA GLU A 97 -7.37 -18.98 5.74
C GLU A 97 -8.08 -17.82 6.45
N PRO A 98 -8.08 -16.56 5.98
CA PRO A 98 -8.75 -15.47 6.68
C PRO A 98 -10.27 -15.62 6.76
N PHE A 99 -10.88 -16.37 5.82
CA PHE A 99 -12.30 -16.69 5.86
C PHE A 99 -12.62 -17.91 6.72
N ASN A 100 -11.59 -18.71 7.04
CA ASN A 100 -11.65 -19.81 7.98
C ASN A 100 -11.30 -19.36 9.42
N THR A 101 -11.32 -18.07 9.74
CA THR A 101 -11.12 -17.54 11.10
C THR A 101 -12.26 -16.61 11.51
N TYR A 102 -12.40 -16.33 12.81
CA TYR A 102 -13.37 -15.37 13.32
C TYR A 102 -13.09 -13.94 12.79
N PRO A 103 -14.13 -13.13 12.49
CA PRO A 103 -15.56 -13.43 12.62
C PRO A 103 -16.15 -14.26 11.46
N TRP A 104 -15.41 -14.49 10.39
CA TRP A 104 -15.94 -15.05 9.13
C TRP A 104 -16.46 -16.49 9.24
N GLN A 105 -15.93 -17.29 10.18
CA GLN A 105 -16.50 -18.61 10.54
C GLN A 105 -17.99 -18.53 10.92
N LEU A 106 -18.44 -17.40 11.48
CA LEU A 106 -19.84 -17.16 11.88
C LEU A 106 -20.79 -17.01 10.69
N ALA A 107 -20.32 -17.01 9.43
CA ALA A 107 -21.19 -17.01 8.27
C ALA A 107 -22.15 -18.22 8.26
N THR A 108 -21.79 -19.32 8.93
CA THR A 108 -22.68 -20.47 9.14
C THR A 108 -23.89 -20.13 10.01
N LEU A 109 -23.77 -19.15 10.92
CA LEU A 109 -24.89 -18.55 11.67
C LEU A 109 -25.65 -17.48 10.86
N ALA A 110 -25.18 -17.11 9.68
CA ALA A 110 -25.89 -16.20 8.77
C ALA A 110 -26.51 -16.95 7.57
N ASP A 111 -26.34 -18.27 7.52
CA ASP A 111 -26.68 -19.08 6.37
C ASP A 111 -28.13 -19.63 6.48
N PRO A 112 -29.08 -19.17 5.63
CA PRO A 112 -30.45 -19.67 5.63
C PRO A 112 -30.55 -21.16 5.27
N ASP A 113 -29.59 -21.69 4.49
CA ASP A 113 -29.55 -23.08 4.03
C ASP A 113 -28.93 -24.05 5.08
N SER A 114 -28.31 -23.51 6.14
CA SER A 114 -27.67 -24.33 7.19
C SER A 114 -28.67 -24.80 8.25
N ASP A 115 -28.74 -26.10 8.51
CA ASP A 115 -29.59 -26.71 9.54
C ASP A 115 -29.37 -26.09 10.93
N GLU A 116 -30.42 -26.03 11.77
CA GLU A 116 -30.33 -25.56 13.16
C GLU A 116 -29.26 -26.32 13.95
N ARG A 117 -29.10 -27.63 13.70
CA ARG A 117 -28.04 -28.45 14.32
C ARG A 117 -26.65 -27.93 13.99
N ILE A 118 -26.40 -27.52 12.74
CA ILE A 118 -25.10 -27.00 12.29
C ILE A 118 -24.87 -25.62 12.90
N ARG A 119 -25.90 -24.75 12.93
CA ARG A 119 -25.84 -23.44 13.59
C ARG A 119 -25.51 -23.59 15.09
N ARG A 120 -26.17 -24.49 15.80
CA ARG A 120 -25.87 -24.79 17.22
C ARG A 120 -24.47 -25.33 17.45
N ILE A 121 -23.88 -26.08 16.50
CA ILE A 121 -22.48 -26.50 16.58
C ILE A 121 -21.56 -25.28 16.43
N CYS A 122 -21.74 -24.46 15.40
CA CYS A 122 -20.95 -23.25 15.17
C CYS A 122 -21.04 -22.26 16.37
N ALA A 123 -22.22 -22.09 16.95
CA ALA A 123 -22.39 -21.29 18.16
C ALA A 123 -21.66 -21.89 19.38
N ARG A 124 -21.68 -23.21 19.59
CA ARG A 124 -20.90 -23.84 20.67
C ARG A 124 -19.40 -23.69 20.45
N GLU A 125 -18.91 -23.86 19.22
CA GLU A 125 -17.51 -23.66 18.86
C GLU A 125 -17.04 -22.22 19.15
N LEU A 126 -17.85 -21.20 18.84
CA LEU A 126 -17.58 -19.80 19.21
C LEU A 126 -17.41 -19.60 20.73
N PHE A 127 -18.29 -20.20 21.54
CA PHE A 127 -18.26 -20.03 22.99
C PHE A 127 -17.12 -20.83 23.64
N GLN A 128 -16.73 -21.96 23.05
CA GLN A 128 -15.60 -22.79 23.47
C GLN A 128 -14.24 -22.26 22.96
N ALA A 129 -14.22 -21.41 21.92
CA ALA A 129 -13.01 -20.88 21.34
C ALA A 129 -12.16 -20.11 22.39
N PRO A 130 -10.83 -20.30 22.41
CA PRO A 130 -9.95 -19.49 23.25
C PRO A 130 -10.05 -17.98 22.95
N PRO A 131 -9.84 -17.08 23.93
CA PRO A 131 -9.91 -15.62 23.71
C PRO A 131 -8.99 -15.10 22.59
N CYS A 132 -7.86 -15.75 22.33
CA CYS A 132 -6.94 -15.41 21.23
C CYS A 132 -7.40 -15.90 19.84
N CYS A 133 -8.43 -16.74 19.76
CA CYS A 133 -9.00 -17.21 18.49
C CYS A 133 -10.17 -16.35 18.00
N VAL A 134 -10.80 -15.55 18.88
CA VAL A 134 -11.95 -14.71 18.55
C VAL A 134 -11.52 -13.26 18.31
N ASP A 135 -12.11 -12.60 17.32
CA ASP A 135 -11.84 -11.19 17.06
C ASP A 135 -12.48 -10.30 18.13
N SER A 136 -11.81 -9.20 18.50
CA SER A 136 -12.24 -8.33 19.60
C SER A 136 -13.45 -7.45 19.25
N GLY A 137 -13.73 -7.26 17.96
CA GLY A 137 -14.80 -6.41 17.47
C GLY A 137 -16.18 -7.08 17.48
N CYS A 138 -16.28 -8.26 16.88
CA CYS A 138 -17.52 -9.01 16.70
C CYS A 138 -17.57 -10.23 17.63
N SER A 139 -16.77 -11.26 17.37
CA SER A 139 -16.94 -12.58 18.01
C SER A 139 -16.78 -12.54 19.53
N ALA A 140 -15.85 -11.76 20.06
CA ALA A 140 -15.69 -11.57 21.50
C ALA A 140 -16.94 -10.94 22.16
N ARG A 141 -17.65 -10.03 21.47
CA ARG A 141 -18.88 -9.42 21.98
C ARG A 141 -20.05 -10.40 21.99
N LEU A 142 -20.14 -11.27 20.98
CA LEU A 142 -21.19 -12.30 20.93
C LEU A 142 -21.08 -13.30 22.08
N ARG A 143 -19.86 -13.60 22.54
CA ARG A 143 -19.62 -14.49 23.70
C ARG A 143 -20.15 -13.95 25.02
N ALA A 144 -20.52 -12.67 25.11
CA ALA A 144 -21.23 -12.10 26.25
C ALA A 144 -22.74 -12.43 26.25
N THR A 145 -23.26 -13.10 25.21
CA THR A 145 -24.65 -13.57 25.12
C THR A 145 -24.75 -15.05 25.52
N SER A 146 -25.64 -15.84 24.90
CA SER A 146 -25.73 -17.30 25.11
C SER A 146 -25.80 -18.04 23.77
N VAL A 147 -25.49 -19.33 23.80
CA VAL A 147 -25.58 -20.21 22.60
C VAL A 147 -27.00 -20.21 22.02
N ASP A 148 -28.03 -20.20 22.87
CA ASP A 148 -29.43 -20.15 22.44
C ASP A 148 -29.83 -18.78 21.88
N ALA A 149 -29.31 -17.68 22.45
CA ALA A 149 -29.51 -16.35 21.87
C ALA A 149 -28.90 -16.24 20.47
N CYS A 150 -27.71 -16.81 20.25
CA CYS A 150 -27.01 -16.81 18.96
C CYS A 150 -27.72 -17.62 17.85
N VAL A 151 -28.72 -18.44 18.16
CA VAL A 151 -29.51 -19.20 17.18
C VAL A 151 -31.00 -18.78 17.14
N SER A 152 -31.36 -17.72 17.87
CA SER A 152 -32.70 -17.13 17.82
C SER A 152 -32.99 -16.48 16.47
N SER A 153 -34.26 -16.41 16.06
CA SER A 153 -34.70 -15.83 14.78
C SER A 153 -34.12 -14.44 14.54
N ASP A 154 -34.21 -13.58 15.55
CA ASP A 154 -33.90 -12.16 15.45
C ASP A 154 -32.39 -11.94 15.32
N PHE A 155 -31.61 -12.76 16.02
CA PHE A 155 -30.15 -12.77 15.92
C PHE A 155 -29.69 -13.34 14.58
N MET A 156 -30.33 -14.41 14.09
CA MET A 156 -30.10 -14.99 12.77
C MET A 156 -30.38 -13.99 11.65
N GLU A 157 -31.49 -13.23 11.73
CA GLU A 157 -31.81 -12.15 10.78
C GLU A 157 -30.76 -11.04 10.82
N PHE A 158 -30.37 -10.59 12.02
CA PHE A 158 -29.27 -9.63 12.17
C PHE A 158 -27.96 -10.14 11.54
N PHE A 159 -27.62 -11.42 11.74
CA PHE A 159 -26.42 -12.03 11.15
C PHE A 159 -26.50 -12.15 9.63
N GLN A 160 -27.65 -12.52 9.09
CA GLN A 160 -27.89 -12.51 7.65
C GLN A 160 -27.71 -11.09 7.08
N VAL A 161 -28.37 -10.09 7.65
CA VAL A 161 -28.24 -8.68 7.25
C VAL A 161 -26.80 -8.19 7.35
N LEU A 162 -26.07 -8.58 8.41
CA LEU A 162 -24.65 -8.27 8.58
C LEU A 162 -23.80 -8.88 7.46
N PHE A 163 -23.86 -10.19 7.22
CA PHE A 163 -23.06 -10.85 6.19
C PHE A 163 -23.49 -10.50 4.75
N GLU A 164 -24.74 -10.11 4.52
CA GLU A 164 -25.19 -9.58 3.23
C GLU A 164 -24.65 -8.17 2.95
N ARG A 165 -24.65 -7.30 3.97
CA ARG A 165 -24.24 -5.89 3.86
C ARG A 165 -22.75 -5.64 4.08
N VAL A 166 -22.04 -6.53 4.79
CA VAL A 166 -20.58 -6.50 4.89
C VAL A 166 -20.01 -6.76 3.51
N VAL A 167 -19.65 -5.66 2.86
CA VAL A 167 -18.87 -5.71 1.63
C VAL A 167 -17.48 -6.19 2.00
N LEU A 168 -16.94 -7.07 1.17
CA LEU A 168 -15.49 -7.21 1.02
C LEU A 168 -14.96 -5.92 0.39
N THR A 169 -14.97 -4.84 1.18
CA THR A 169 -14.64 -3.50 0.72
C THR A 169 -13.32 -3.55 -0.02
N SER A 170 -13.22 -2.74 -1.07
CA SER A 170 -11.97 -2.64 -1.84
C SER A 170 -10.82 -2.46 -0.86
N THR A 171 -10.94 -1.60 0.17
CA THR A 171 -9.91 -1.43 1.21
C THR A 171 -9.47 -2.69 1.96
N PHE A 172 -10.35 -3.64 2.34
CA PHE A 172 -9.91 -4.88 3.01
C PHE A 172 -9.22 -5.82 2.04
N VAL A 173 -9.83 -6.00 0.86
CA VAL A 173 -9.30 -6.85 -0.22
C VAL A 173 -7.99 -6.24 -0.72
N GLU A 174 -7.98 -4.99 -1.15
CA GLU A 174 -6.81 -4.18 -1.52
C GLU A 174 -5.75 -4.10 -0.43
N ARG A 175 -6.04 -4.07 0.88
CA ARG A 175 -4.95 -4.17 1.88
C ARG A 175 -4.29 -5.55 1.84
N ARG A 176 -5.06 -6.63 1.70
CA ARG A 176 -4.50 -7.99 1.49
C ARG A 176 -3.86 -8.15 0.11
N PHE A 177 -4.33 -7.44 -0.91
CA PHE A 177 -3.88 -7.54 -2.31
C PHE A 177 -2.83 -6.50 -2.73
N ALA A 178 -2.62 -5.39 -2.01
CA ALA A 178 -1.67 -4.34 -2.36
C ALA A 178 -0.22 -4.87 -2.32
N HIS A 179 0.05 -5.85 -1.46
CA HIS A 179 1.32 -6.59 -1.49
C HIS A 179 1.49 -7.48 -2.74
N PHE A 180 0.45 -7.73 -3.55
CA PHE A 180 0.61 -8.26 -4.92
C PHE A 180 0.86 -7.16 -5.97
N SER A 181 0.68 -5.87 -5.67
CA SER A 181 1.13 -4.80 -6.57
C SER A 181 2.67 -4.79 -6.66
N HIS A 182 3.36 -5.10 -5.56
CA HIS A 182 4.81 -5.33 -5.53
C HIS A 182 5.27 -6.60 -6.28
N TRP A 183 4.37 -7.53 -6.61
CA TRP A 183 4.72 -8.76 -7.34
C TRP A 183 5.20 -8.50 -8.77
N THR A 184 4.86 -7.31 -9.30
CA THR A 184 5.28 -6.78 -10.59
C THR A 184 6.37 -5.71 -10.51
N ASP A 185 6.76 -5.34 -9.28
CA ASP A 185 7.69 -4.25 -9.00
C ASP A 185 9.12 -4.79 -8.84
N VAL A 186 9.57 -5.48 -9.90
CA VAL A 186 10.94 -5.99 -9.99
C VAL A 186 11.86 -4.81 -10.30
N LYS A 187 12.39 -4.17 -9.24
CA LYS A 187 13.48 -3.16 -9.20
C LYS A 187 13.85 -2.59 -10.58
N GLY A 188 12.99 -1.74 -11.12
CA GLY A 188 13.10 -1.23 -12.48
C GLY A 188 11.77 -0.66 -12.97
N LYS A 189 11.68 -0.24 -14.24
CA LYS A 189 10.45 0.30 -14.85
C LYS A 189 9.42 -0.81 -15.18
N GLY A 190 9.27 -1.78 -14.27
CA GLY A 190 8.29 -2.85 -14.36
C GLY A 190 6.87 -2.30 -14.33
N THR A 191 6.02 -2.78 -15.23
CA THR A 191 4.61 -2.39 -15.22
C THR A 191 3.88 -3.08 -14.09
N SER A 192 3.42 -2.31 -13.10
CA SER A 192 2.58 -2.83 -12.00
C SER A 192 1.39 -3.62 -12.52
N LEU A 193 0.82 -4.55 -11.74
CA LEU A 193 -0.35 -5.33 -12.16
C LEU A 193 -1.52 -4.43 -12.59
N CYS A 194 -1.74 -3.32 -11.89
CA CYS A 194 -2.71 -2.30 -12.25
C CYS A 194 -2.36 -1.61 -13.57
N LEU A 195 -1.07 -1.35 -13.84
CA LEU A 195 -0.61 -0.77 -15.11
C LEU A 195 -0.63 -1.80 -16.26
N LEU A 196 -0.47 -3.10 -16.00
CA LEU A 196 -0.68 -4.18 -16.96
C LEU A 196 -2.16 -4.35 -17.29
N ALA A 197 -3.05 -4.31 -16.29
CA ALA A 197 -4.50 -4.31 -16.49
C ALA A 197 -4.94 -3.07 -17.26
N ALA A 198 -4.46 -1.87 -16.87
CA ALA A 198 -4.72 -0.63 -17.59
C ALA A 198 -4.17 -0.68 -19.02
N LYS A 199 -2.95 -1.17 -19.24
CA LYS A 199 -2.38 -1.37 -20.59
C LYS A 199 -3.16 -2.39 -21.41
N HIS A 200 -3.67 -3.47 -20.80
CA HIS A 200 -4.51 -4.45 -21.49
C HIS A 200 -5.85 -3.84 -21.89
N VAL A 201 -6.55 -3.17 -20.96
CA VAL A 201 -7.79 -2.43 -21.27
C VAL A 201 -7.55 -1.35 -22.33
N THR A 202 -6.47 -0.57 -22.22
CA THR A 202 -6.11 0.49 -23.17
C THR A 202 -5.72 -0.07 -24.53
N ARG A 203 -5.04 -1.24 -24.59
CA ARG A 203 -4.70 -1.93 -25.83
C ARG A 203 -5.93 -2.52 -26.49
N THR A 204 -6.78 -3.23 -25.76
CA THR A 204 -8.06 -3.75 -26.26
C THR A 204 -8.95 -2.62 -26.75
N PHE A 205 -9.04 -1.50 -26.01
CA PHE A 205 -9.78 -0.31 -26.42
C PHE A 205 -9.17 0.34 -27.67
N LYS A 206 -7.83 0.46 -27.75
CA LYS A 206 -7.13 0.95 -28.94
C LYS A 206 -7.42 0.05 -30.15
N ASP A 207 -7.30 -1.26 -29.98
CA ASP A 207 -7.48 -2.23 -31.06
C ASP A 207 -8.95 -2.20 -31.56
N VAL A 208 -9.93 -2.04 -30.65
CA VAL A 208 -11.35 -1.81 -30.99
C VAL A 208 -11.57 -0.45 -31.69
N VAL A 209 -10.95 0.63 -31.22
CA VAL A 209 -11.01 1.96 -31.85
C VAL A 209 -10.39 1.95 -33.25
N ASP A 210 -9.26 1.26 -33.43
CA ASP A 210 -8.60 1.15 -34.74
C ASP A 210 -9.37 0.21 -35.68
N LEU A 211 -10.06 -0.82 -35.16
CA LEU A 211 -11.01 -1.63 -35.92
C LEU A 211 -12.25 -0.83 -36.35
N TRP A 212 -12.77 0.04 -35.48
CA TRP A 212 -13.87 0.96 -35.78
C TRP A 212 -13.45 1.97 -36.85
N LYS A 213 -12.29 2.62 -36.73
CA LYS A 213 -11.76 3.53 -37.79
C LYS A 213 -11.68 2.83 -39.15
N LYS A 214 -11.19 1.58 -39.18
CA LYS A 214 -11.10 0.74 -40.40
C LYS A 214 -12.46 0.34 -40.98
N ARG A 215 -13.54 0.36 -40.19
CA ARG A 215 -14.89 -0.01 -40.63
C ARG A 215 -15.76 1.19 -40.97
N THR A 216 -15.61 2.30 -40.25
CA THR A 216 -16.59 3.40 -40.22
C THR A 216 -16.09 4.69 -40.89
N LEU A 217 -14.77 4.90 -41.01
CA LEU A 217 -14.23 6.09 -41.68
C LEU A 217 -13.95 5.81 -43.18
N PRO A 218 -14.27 6.74 -44.10
CA PRO A 218 -13.93 6.63 -45.53
C PRO A 218 -12.43 6.49 -45.76
N ASP A 219 -12.01 5.84 -46.85
CA ASP A 219 -10.58 5.64 -47.17
C ASP A 219 -9.79 6.96 -47.31
N THR A 220 -10.44 8.06 -47.73
CA THR A 220 -9.84 9.40 -47.75
C THR A 220 -9.44 9.91 -46.36
N ALA A 221 -10.18 9.54 -45.30
CA ALA A 221 -9.83 9.83 -43.91
C ALA A 221 -8.81 8.84 -43.31
N ARG A 222 -8.47 7.76 -44.03
CA ARG A 222 -7.38 6.82 -43.66
C ARG A 222 -6.01 7.29 -44.20
N GLY A 223 -5.98 8.42 -44.90
CA GLY A 223 -4.81 8.97 -45.58
C GLY A 223 -3.68 9.43 -44.65
N GLY A 224 -2.71 8.55 -44.43
CA GLY A 224 -1.33 8.90 -44.05
C GLY A 224 -1.06 9.02 -42.55
N THR A 225 0.10 8.50 -42.13
CA THR A 225 0.69 8.58 -40.79
C THR A 225 1.28 9.96 -40.45
N THR A 226 0.88 11.02 -41.16
CA THR A 226 1.33 12.39 -40.91
C THR A 226 0.52 13.00 -39.75
N ASN A 227 1.12 13.91 -38.96
CA ASN A 227 0.38 14.58 -37.88
C ASN A 227 -0.78 15.46 -38.39
N ALA A 228 -0.80 15.79 -39.69
CA ALA A 228 -1.85 16.57 -40.34
C ALA A 228 -3.17 15.80 -40.48
N SER A 229 -3.17 14.48 -40.62
CA SER A 229 -4.39 13.67 -40.78
C SER A 229 -5.18 13.46 -39.47
N ARG A 230 -4.60 13.84 -38.33
CA ARG A 230 -5.28 13.74 -37.02
C ARG A 230 -6.37 14.81 -36.85
N PRO A 231 -7.53 14.46 -36.27
CA PRO A 231 -8.55 15.44 -35.86
C PRO A 231 -7.96 16.58 -35.03
N SER A 232 -8.49 17.79 -35.19
CA SER A 232 -7.98 19.04 -34.59
C SER A 232 -7.72 18.95 -33.08
N TRP A 233 -8.62 18.29 -32.33
CA TRP A 233 -8.52 18.05 -30.88
C TRP A 233 -7.56 16.93 -30.48
N CYS A 234 -7.22 16.04 -31.42
CA CYS A 234 -6.40 14.84 -31.20
C CYS A 234 -4.96 14.99 -31.73
N ARG A 235 -4.73 16.01 -32.58
CA ARG A 235 -3.46 16.73 -32.54
C ARG A 235 -3.32 17.20 -31.10
N LYS A 236 -2.29 16.71 -30.37
CA LYS A 236 -1.89 17.36 -29.10
C LYS A 236 -1.91 18.85 -29.38
N SER A 237 -2.66 19.64 -28.62
CA SER A 237 -2.56 21.07 -28.83
C SER A 237 -1.09 21.42 -28.61
N GLN A 238 -0.43 21.79 -29.69
CA GLN A 238 0.54 22.85 -29.58
C GLN A 238 -0.31 24.05 -29.17
N ALA A 239 -0.57 24.15 -27.86
CA ALA A 239 -0.70 25.42 -27.17
C ALA A 239 0.55 26.18 -27.62
N ALA A 240 0.38 26.98 -28.67
CA ALA A 240 1.43 27.22 -29.66
C ALA A 240 2.67 27.68 -28.92
N ALA A 241 3.71 26.82 -28.90
CA ALA A 241 4.68 26.76 -27.80
C ALA A 241 5.13 28.17 -27.45
N ARG A 242 4.65 28.70 -26.30
CA ARG A 242 4.50 30.14 -26.09
C ARG A 242 5.80 30.84 -26.47
N LEU A 243 5.79 31.53 -27.60
CA LEU A 243 6.99 32.14 -28.14
C LEU A 243 7.44 33.17 -27.10
N ASN A 244 8.71 33.12 -26.71
CA ASN A 244 9.34 34.17 -25.92
C ASN A 244 10.19 35.05 -26.87
N GLY A 245 10.82 36.12 -26.35
CA GLY A 245 11.60 37.04 -27.17
C GLY A 245 12.67 36.33 -28.01
N TYR A 246 13.39 35.37 -27.42
CA TYR A 246 14.41 34.58 -28.11
C TYR A 246 13.86 33.83 -29.33
N HIS A 247 12.67 33.20 -29.23
CA HIS A 247 12.08 32.49 -30.36
C HIS A 247 11.70 33.43 -31.51
N MET A 248 11.25 34.65 -31.22
CA MET A 248 10.95 35.66 -32.26
C MET A 248 12.24 36.17 -32.91
N PHE A 249 13.26 36.47 -32.11
CA PHE A 249 14.58 36.88 -32.60
C PHE A 249 15.24 35.81 -33.49
N SER A 250 15.24 34.55 -33.05
CA SER A 250 15.77 33.43 -33.84
C SER A 250 14.97 33.18 -35.13
N GLN A 251 13.69 33.55 -35.18
CA GLN A 251 12.88 33.48 -36.41
C GLN A 251 13.25 34.59 -37.39
N ASP A 252 13.41 35.83 -36.93
CA ASP A 252 13.87 36.96 -37.78
C ASP A 252 15.28 36.67 -38.32
N ARG A 253 16.24 36.33 -37.44
CA ARG A 253 17.62 35.97 -37.82
C ARG A 253 17.70 34.75 -38.74
N ALA A 254 16.69 33.88 -38.75
CA ALA A 254 16.58 32.77 -39.72
C ALA A 254 16.00 33.21 -41.06
N ALA A 255 15.13 34.22 -41.08
CA ALA A 255 14.56 34.81 -42.30
C ALA A 255 15.59 35.71 -43.03
N ASP A 256 16.49 36.37 -42.29
CA ASP A 256 17.61 37.17 -42.83
C ASP A 256 18.71 36.32 -43.50
N ARG A 257 18.59 34.98 -43.55
CA ARG A 257 19.55 34.09 -44.20
C ARG A 257 19.10 33.68 -45.60
N ASP A 258 19.93 33.96 -46.59
CA ASP A 258 19.73 33.52 -47.99
C ASP A 258 19.60 31.99 -48.18
N ARG A 259 20.07 31.18 -47.22
CA ARG A 259 20.03 29.71 -47.30
C ARG A 259 19.67 29.07 -45.95
N SER A 260 18.70 28.16 -46.01
CA SER A 260 18.29 27.27 -44.92
C SER A 260 19.37 26.24 -44.57
N CYS A 261 19.47 25.90 -43.28
CA CYS A 261 20.43 24.91 -42.79
C CYS A 261 20.18 23.52 -43.41
N GLN A 262 21.24 22.89 -43.91
CA GLN A 262 21.24 21.55 -44.49
C GLN A 262 21.82 20.54 -43.51
N GLY A 263 20.95 19.98 -42.68
CA GLY A 263 21.29 18.91 -41.73
C GLY A 263 21.38 19.35 -40.26
N ALA A 264 21.64 18.38 -39.40
CA ALA A 264 21.60 18.57 -37.95
C ALA A 264 22.73 19.46 -37.42
N GLU A 265 23.93 19.36 -38.00
CA GLU A 265 25.11 20.11 -37.57
C GLU A 265 24.99 21.61 -37.89
N GLU A 266 24.61 21.98 -39.13
CA GLU A 266 24.34 23.38 -39.49
C GLU A 266 23.19 23.98 -38.67
N SER A 267 22.18 23.17 -38.31
CA SER A 267 21.09 23.60 -37.43
C SER A 267 21.58 23.85 -36.01
N ALA A 268 22.44 22.99 -35.46
CA ALA A 268 23.04 23.17 -34.13
C ALA A 268 23.96 24.40 -34.09
N ALA A 269 24.81 24.59 -35.10
CA ALA A 269 25.69 25.75 -35.22
C ALA A 269 24.89 27.06 -35.32
N PHE A 270 23.79 27.08 -36.09
CA PHE A 270 22.89 28.23 -36.14
C PHE A 270 22.23 28.55 -34.80
N LEU A 271 21.77 27.54 -34.06
CA LEU A 271 21.13 27.75 -32.77
C LEU A 271 22.10 28.27 -31.72
N ASP A 272 23.37 27.87 -31.76
CA ASP A 272 24.39 28.42 -30.85
C ASP A 272 24.76 29.87 -31.22
N ASP A 273 24.99 30.17 -32.52
CA ASP A 273 25.19 31.56 -33.00
C ASP A 273 24.01 32.47 -32.60
N ALA A 274 22.77 32.03 -32.84
CA ALA A 274 21.59 32.79 -32.48
C ALA A 274 21.48 32.99 -30.96
N LEU A 275 21.88 32.01 -30.14
CA LEU A 275 21.90 32.13 -28.68
C LEU A 275 23.00 33.09 -28.20
N GLN A 276 24.18 33.07 -28.80
CA GLN A 276 25.27 34.00 -28.51
C GLN A 276 24.88 35.43 -28.88
N ALA A 277 24.34 35.64 -30.08
CA ALA A 277 23.84 36.94 -30.54
C ALA A 277 22.71 37.46 -29.62
N TRP A 278 21.73 36.61 -29.27
CA TRP A 278 20.67 36.97 -28.32
C TRP A 278 21.21 37.39 -26.96
N ARG A 279 22.23 36.68 -26.43
CA ARG A 279 22.85 37.05 -25.15
C ARG A 279 23.52 38.43 -25.22
N ALA A 280 24.16 38.75 -26.35
CA ALA A 280 24.85 40.02 -26.59
C ALA A 280 23.90 41.23 -26.76
N LEU A 281 22.62 41.05 -27.07
CA LEU A 281 21.68 42.16 -27.22
C LEU A 281 21.52 42.99 -25.92
N PRO A 282 21.32 44.32 -26.01
CA PRO A 282 20.86 45.14 -24.89
C PRO A 282 19.53 44.64 -24.32
N GLU A 283 19.28 44.92 -23.03
CA GLU A 283 18.05 44.46 -22.37
C GLU A 283 16.78 45.13 -22.93
N GLU A 284 16.89 46.36 -23.42
CA GLU A 284 15.81 47.09 -24.08
C GLU A 284 15.35 46.38 -25.36
N GLU A 285 16.29 45.92 -26.20
CA GLU A 285 15.96 45.14 -27.40
C GLU A 285 15.35 43.77 -27.04
N LYS A 286 15.90 43.08 -26.02
CA LYS A 286 15.31 41.83 -25.50
C LYS A 286 13.87 42.03 -25.01
N GLN A 287 13.55 43.18 -24.44
CA GLN A 287 12.17 43.55 -24.06
C GLN A 287 11.29 43.77 -25.28
N THR A 288 11.76 44.46 -26.33
CA THR A 288 11.04 44.65 -27.61
C THR A 288 10.70 43.30 -28.26
N TRP A 289 11.66 42.37 -28.32
CA TRP A 289 11.42 41.01 -28.81
C TRP A 289 10.40 40.25 -27.95
N SER A 290 10.48 40.41 -26.62
CA SER A 290 9.54 39.80 -25.68
C SER A 290 8.13 40.41 -25.74
N GLN A 291 7.99 41.64 -26.22
CA GLN A 291 6.70 42.25 -26.54
C GLN A 291 6.13 41.67 -27.84
N ARG A 292 6.89 41.67 -28.95
CA ARG A 292 6.49 41.03 -30.22
C ARG A 292 6.03 39.58 -30.02
N ALA A 293 6.71 38.85 -29.15
CA ALA A 293 6.35 37.47 -28.82
C ALA A 293 5.00 37.35 -28.08
N ARG A 294 4.72 38.26 -27.13
CA ARG A 294 3.42 38.34 -26.43
C ARG A 294 2.28 38.66 -27.40
N GLU A 295 2.47 39.62 -28.30
CA GLU A 295 1.49 40.01 -29.32
C GLU A 295 1.20 38.87 -30.32
N ASN A 296 2.23 38.17 -30.80
CA ASN A 296 2.09 37.03 -31.70
C ASN A 296 1.33 35.86 -31.01
N ASN A 297 1.65 35.56 -29.75
CA ASN A 297 0.93 34.55 -28.97
C ASN A 297 -0.55 34.92 -28.76
N ALA A 298 -0.85 36.19 -28.46
CA ALA A 298 -2.23 36.67 -28.33
C ALA A 298 -3.01 36.53 -29.64
N ARG A 299 -2.42 36.94 -30.78
CA ARG A 299 -3.02 36.80 -32.12
C ARG A 299 -3.28 35.33 -32.48
N LYS A 300 -2.32 34.44 -32.22
CA LYS A 300 -2.49 32.99 -32.45
C LYS A 300 -3.58 32.38 -31.57
N SER A 301 -3.68 32.81 -30.30
CA SER A 301 -4.74 32.37 -29.40
C SER A 301 -6.12 32.81 -29.89
N ALA A 302 -6.27 34.04 -30.36
CA ALA A 302 -7.52 34.55 -30.92
C ALA A 302 -7.94 33.78 -32.19
N LEU A 303 -7.01 33.52 -33.12
CA LEU A 303 -7.26 32.71 -34.32
C LEU A 303 -7.64 31.26 -33.99
N GLN A 304 -7.02 30.66 -32.96
CA GLN A 304 -7.41 29.32 -32.49
C GLN A 304 -8.82 29.29 -31.87
N MET A 305 -9.21 30.33 -31.13
CA MET A 305 -10.57 30.43 -30.58
C MET A 305 -11.63 30.64 -31.69
N ALA A 306 -11.32 31.43 -32.72
CA ALA A 306 -12.20 31.59 -33.88
C ALA A 306 -12.37 30.26 -34.65
N ALA A 307 -11.26 29.59 -35.01
CA ALA A 307 -11.32 28.32 -35.74
C ALA A 307 -11.97 27.17 -34.94
N ALA A 308 -11.98 27.24 -33.61
CA ALA A 308 -12.71 26.28 -32.77
C ALA A 308 -14.24 26.49 -32.79
N ALA A 309 -14.71 27.70 -33.11
CA ALA A 309 -16.14 28.01 -33.22
C ALA A 309 -16.77 27.59 -34.57
N GLU A 310 -15.96 27.28 -35.59
CA GLU A 310 -16.41 27.00 -36.97
C GLU A 310 -16.48 25.49 -37.31
N MET A 311 -16.29 24.56 -36.36
CA MET A 311 -16.37 23.13 -36.67
C MET A 311 -17.82 22.63 -36.86
N PRO A 312 -18.14 21.87 -37.94
CA PRO A 312 -19.47 21.30 -38.14
C PRO A 312 -19.83 20.21 -37.10
N PRO A 313 -21.13 19.95 -36.82
CA PRO A 313 -21.55 19.09 -35.71
C PRO A 313 -21.36 17.58 -35.94
N ASP A 314 -21.43 17.14 -37.20
CA ASP A 314 -21.72 15.74 -37.53
C ASP A 314 -20.48 14.88 -37.80
N VAL A 315 -19.78 14.49 -36.72
CA VAL A 315 -18.80 13.40 -36.75
C VAL A 315 -19.26 12.26 -35.82
N PRO A 316 -19.43 11.01 -36.32
CA PRO A 316 -19.91 9.90 -35.52
C PRO A 316 -18.93 9.55 -34.39
N GLY A 317 -19.43 9.46 -33.15
CA GLY A 317 -18.66 9.53 -31.91
C GLY A 317 -17.89 8.28 -31.48
N GLY A 318 -17.13 7.66 -32.38
CA GLY A 318 -16.29 6.51 -32.03
C GLY A 318 -17.08 5.24 -31.70
N PRO A 319 -16.45 4.22 -31.08
CA PRO A 319 -17.11 2.96 -30.80
C PRO A 319 -18.27 3.05 -29.79
N TRP A 320 -18.24 4.01 -28.86
CA TRP A 320 -19.11 4.08 -27.68
C TRP A 320 -19.81 5.45 -27.52
N ASN A 321 -19.93 6.25 -28.58
CA ASN A 321 -20.46 7.64 -28.56
C ASN A 321 -19.74 8.65 -27.62
N LEU A 322 -18.60 8.28 -27.01
CA LEU A 322 -17.82 9.14 -26.11
C LEU A 322 -17.19 10.38 -26.79
N SER A 323 -17.28 10.52 -28.11
CA SER A 323 -16.76 11.68 -28.85
C SER A 323 -17.77 12.31 -29.80
N VAL A 324 -19.08 12.16 -29.57
CA VAL A 324 -20.09 13.00 -30.25
C VAL A 324 -20.09 14.39 -29.58
N PRO A 325 -20.07 15.51 -30.33
CA PRO A 325 -20.19 16.85 -29.75
C PRO A 325 -21.57 17.18 -29.17
N SER A 326 -22.61 16.37 -29.45
CA SER A 326 -23.92 16.49 -28.82
C SER A 326 -23.79 16.29 -27.32
N GLU A 327 -24.36 17.19 -26.52
CA GLU A 327 -24.12 17.38 -25.07
C GLU A 327 -24.52 16.20 -24.15
N GLN A 328 -24.87 15.04 -24.71
CA GLN A 328 -25.26 13.84 -23.99
C GLN A 328 -24.03 12.98 -23.64
N TRP A 329 -23.30 13.44 -22.62
CA TRP A 329 -22.68 12.50 -21.69
C TRP A 329 -23.79 11.59 -21.11
N PRO A 330 -23.55 10.30 -20.80
CA PRO A 330 -24.61 9.37 -20.36
C PRO A 330 -25.23 9.67 -18.98
N LEU A 331 -24.96 10.86 -18.41
CA LEU A 331 -25.64 11.46 -17.27
C LEU A 331 -26.17 12.82 -17.73
N SER A 332 -27.29 12.84 -18.45
CA SER A 332 -27.93 14.10 -18.81
C SER A 332 -28.48 14.78 -17.55
N GLU A 333 -28.45 16.11 -17.51
CA GLU A 333 -29.02 16.87 -16.38
C GLU A 333 -30.52 16.58 -16.21
N LYS A 334 -31.22 16.24 -17.30
CA LYS A 334 -32.60 15.75 -17.29
C LYS A 334 -32.75 14.40 -16.60
N PHE A 335 -31.89 13.42 -16.90
CA PHE A 335 -31.90 12.12 -16.21
C PHE A 335 -31.56 12.26 -14.73
N LEU A 336 -30.58 13.12 -14.39
CA LEU A 336 -30.24 13.40 -13.00
C LEU A 336 -31.40 14.11 -12.27
N GLY A 337 -32.09 15.03 -12.95
CA GLY A 337 -33.29 15.70 -12.48
C GLY A 337 -34.44 14.72 -12.24
N GLU A 338 -34.82 13.93 -13.23
CA GLU A 338 -35.87 12.91 -13.16
C GLU A 338 -35.56 11.86 -12.07
N PHE A 339 -34.30 11.42 -11.95
CA PHE A 339 -33.88 10.51 -10.88
C PHE A 339 -33.98 11.17 -9.50
N LEU A 340 -33.46 12.40 -9.34
CA LEU A 340 -33.56 13.13 -8.09
C LEU A 340 -35.02 13.38 -7.71
N GLU A 341 -35.89 13.78 -8.64
CA GLU A 341 -37.33 13.97 -8.44
C GLU A 341 -38.01 12.64 -8.06
N SER A 342 -37.67 11.52 -8.69
CA SER A 342 -38.16 10.18 -8.31
C SER A 342 -37.74 9.76 -6.89
N CYS A 343 -36.64 10.32 -6.37
CA CYS A 343 -36.17 10.17 -5.00
C CYS A 343 -36.61 11.32 -4.07
N GLY A 344 -37.68 12.04 -4.42
CA GLY A 344 -38.27 13.12 -3.59
C GLY A 344 -37.61 14.49 -3.74
N GLY A 345 -36.70 14.66 -4.71
CA GLY A 345 -35.96 15.88 -4.99
C GLY A 345 -34.67 16.04 -4.19
N PHE A 346 -33.80 16.94 -4.65
CA PHE A 346 -32.51 17.24 -4.00
C PHE A 346 -32.66 17.71 -2.54
N SER A 347 -33.78 18.35 -2.20
CA SER A 347 -34.15 18.70 -0.82
C SER A 347 -34.35 17.47 0.06
N THR A 348 -35.01 16.42 -0.44
CA THR A 348 -35.31 15.20 0.32
C THR A 348 -34.08 14.32 0.43
N ALA A 349 -33.28 14.17 -0.62
CA ALA A 349 -31.96 13.53 -0.54
C ALA A 349 -31.02 14.25 0.44
N ARG A 350 -31.02 15.59 0.45
CA ARG A 350 -30.26 16.39 1.42
C ARG A 350 -30.80 16.25 2.85
N ASN A 351 -32.11 16.15 3.05
CA ASN A 351 -32.71 15.94 4.36
C ASN A 351 -32.44 14.52 4.87
N HIS A 352 -32.47 13.48 4.02
CA HIS A 352 -32.02 12.14 4.38
C HIS A 352 -30.55 12.12 4.78
N TRP A 353 -29.68 12.87 4.10
CA TRP A 353 -28.27 13.00 4.49
C TRP A 353 -28.11 13.77 5.81
N ALA A 354 -28.90 14.83 6.04
CA ALA A 354 -28.83 15.66 7.24
C ALA A 354 -29.44 14.99 8.48
N ASN A 355 -30.43 14.11 8.29
CA ASN A 355 -31.14 13.38 9.34
C ASN A 355 -30.62 11.94 9.53
N ALA A 356 -29.73 11.46 8.66
CA ALA A 356 -28.92 10.28 8.95
C ALA A 356 -27.93 10.68 10.04
N GLU A 357 -28.24 10.32 11.29
CA GLU A 357 -27.33 10.56 12.41
C GLU A 357 -25.93 10.02 12.09
N PRO A 358 -24.86 10.80 12.27
CA PRO A 358 -23.51 10.27 12.22
C PRO A 358 -23.34 9.39 13.46
N VAL A 359 -23.59 8.08 13.31
CA VAL A 359 -23.41 7.12 14.40
C VAL A 359 -21.96 7.22 14.86
N SER A 360 -21.79 7.73 16.09
CA SER A 360 -20.50 8.03 16.70
C SER A 360 -19.81 6.74 17.17
N VAL A 361 -19.34 5.92 16.23
CA VAL A 361 -18.64 4.64 16.50
C VAL A 361 -17.11 4.78 16.42
N TYR A 362 -16.60 6.00 16.45
CA TYR A 362 -15.17 6.30 16.58
C TYR A 362 -14.90 7.07 17.87
N GLU A 363 -15.25 6.45 18.99
CA GLU A 363 -14.47 6.66 20.22
C GLU A 363 -13.02 6.26 19.94
N ASP A 364 -12.07 6.98 20.55
CA ASP A 364 -10.65 6.78 20.34
C ASP A 364 -10.23 5.37 20.78
N ILE A 365 -10.06 4.46 19.81
CA ILE A 365 -9.38 3.18 20.02
C ILE A 365 -7.93 3.52 20.39
N ASP A 366 -7.56 3.27 21.66
CA ASP A 366 -6.20 3.53 22.14
C ASP A 366 -5.20 2.67 21.36
N VAL A 367 -4.51 3.29 20.40
CA VAL A 367 -3.54 2.67 19.48
C VAL A 367 -2.34 2.06 20.23
N ARG A 368 -2.24 2.26 21.55
CA ARG A 368 -1.26 1.59 22.42
C ARG A 368 -1.51 0.09 22.56
N ASP A 369 -2.76 -0.38 22.55
CA ASP A 369 -3.06 -1.82 22.54
C ASP A 369 -3.23 -2.30 21.10
N ASN A 370 -2.13 -2.24 20.34
CA ASN A 370 -2.07 -2.39 18.89
C ASN A 370 -2.29 -3.84 18.38
N ARG A 371 -3.13 -4.62 19.07
CA ARG A 371 -3.69 -5.86 18.56
C ARG A 371 -4.63 -5.49 17.43
N SER A 372 -4.29 -5.85 16.20
CA SER A 372 -5.18 -5.62 15.06
C SER A 372 -6.57 -6.19 15.39
N LEU A 373 -7.65 -5.46 15.11
CA LEU A 373 -9.03 -5.86 15.42
C LEU A 373 -9.41 -7.28 14.95
N PHE A 374 -8.69 -7.82 13.96
CA PHE A 374 -8.86 -9.17 13.40
C PHE A 374 -7.62 -10.06 13.58
N GLN A 375 -6.76 -9.79 14.56
CA GLN A 375 -5.57 -10.60 14.85
C GLN A 375 -5.93 -11.79 15.73
N VAL A 376 -6.45 -12.82 15.08
CA VAL A 376 -6.81 -14.12 15.67
C VAL A 376 -5.77 -15.17 15.34
N CYS A 377 -5.65 -16.21 16.18
CA CYS A 377 -4.84 -17.39 15.86
C CYS A 377 -5.28 -17.98 14.50
N PRO A 378 -4.33 -18.38 13.62
CA PRO A 378 -4.68 -19.05 12.38
C PRO A 378 -5.26 -20.44 12.68
N PRO A 379 -6.02 -21.07 11.75
CA PRO A 379 -6.65 -22.36 12.00
C PRO A 379 -5.62 -23.42 12.39
N GLY A 380 -5.84 -24.07 13.54
CA GLY A 380 -4.91 -25.06 14.13
C GLY A 380 -3.66 -24.47 14.81
N GLY A 381 -3.38 -23.17 14.68
CA GLY A 381 -2.20 -22.51 15.26
C GLY A 381 -2.44 -21.87 16.63
N CYS A 382 -3.40 -22.36 17.42
CA CYS A 382 -3.67 -21.85 18.75
C CYS A 382 -2.82 -22.58 19.81
N THR A 383 -2.07 -21.82 20.60
CA THR A 383 -1.17 -22.37 21.63
C THR A 383 -1.82 -22.50 23.01
N SER A 384 -3.04 -22.00 23.23
CA SER A 384 -3.65 -21.98 24.58
C SER A 384 -4.08 -23.34 25.12
N ALA A 385 -4.14 -24.36 24.26
CA ALA A 385 -4.42 -25.74 24.64
C ALA A 385 -3.15 -26.55 24.97
N LEU A 386 -1.96 -26.00 24.70
CA LEU A 386 -0.69 -26.66 24.98
C LEU A 386 -0.37 -26.58 26.48
N SER A 387 0.07 -27.70 27.05
CA SER A 387 0.72 -27.73 28.37
C SER A 387 2.04 -26.94 28.35
N PRO A 388 2.61 -26.57 29.52
CA PRO A 388 3.86 -25.81 29.56
C PRO A 388 5.04 -26.45 28.82
N ALA A 389 5.12 -27.79 28.81
CA ALA A 389 6.18 -28.53 28.11
C ALA A 389 5.97 -28.53 26.58
N GLU A 390 4.74 -28.72 26.12
CA GLU A 390 4.38 -28.62 24.70
C GLU A 390 4.55 -27.17 24.20
N LEU A 391 4.20 -26.16 25.00
CA LEU A 391 4.42 -24.75 24.67
C LEU A 391 5.91 -24.42 24.54
N ALA A 392 6.76 -24.95 25.41
CA ALA A 392 8.22 -24.83 25.28
C ALA A 392 8.75 -25.53 24.02
N CYS A 393 8.23 -26.72 23.70
CA CYS A 393 8.56 -27.41 22.44
C CYS A 393 8.13 -26.59 21.21
N PHE A 394 6.89 -26.09 21.20
CA PHE A 394 6.35 -25.21 20.18
C PHE A 394 7.26 -23.99 19.92
N HIS A 395 7.72 -23.32 20.98
CA HIS A 395 8.61 -22.16 20.82
C HIS A 395 9.97 -22.55 20.21
N ARG A 396 10.56 -23.70 20.59
CA ARG A 396 11.80 -24.20 19.96
C ARG A 396 11.58 -24.58 18.49
N LEU A 397 10.52 -25.31 18.18
CA LEU A 397 10.14 -25.69 16.82
C LEU A 397 9.92 -24.48 15.93
N HIS A 398 9.11 -23.51 16.37
CA HIS A 398 8.77 -22.32 15.57
C HIS A 398 9.99 -21.42 15.35
N THR A 399 10.84 -21.29 16.36
CA THR A 399 12.12 -20.56 16.25
C THR A 399 13.09 -21.26 15.31
N GLY A 400 13.24 -22.58 15.42
CA GLY A 400 14.12 -23.38 14.56
C GLY A 400 13.66 -23.37 13.11
N LEU A 401 12.36 -23.60 12.86
CA LEU A 401 11.71 -23.44 11.56
C LEU A 401 11.97 -22.04 10.98
N SER A 402 11.86 -21.00 11.81
CA SER A 402 12.08 -19.62 11.38
C SER A 402 13.52 -19.35 10.95
N VAL A 403 14.51 -19.90 11.67
CA VAL A 403 15.93 -19.82 11.29
C VAL A 403 16.19 -20.57 9.98
N LEU A 404 15.66 -21.79 9.84
CA LEU A 404 15.80 -22.60 8.63
C LEU A 404 15.20 -21.88 7.41
N ILE A 405 14.02 -21.28 7.54
CA ILE A 405 13.39 -20.47 6.48
C ILE A 405 14.23 -19.23 6.17
N LYS A 406 14.73 -18.49 7.16
CA LYS A 406 15.59 -17.31 6.91
C LYS A 406 16.89 -17.68 6.18
N ARG A 407 17.53 -18.77 6.57
CA ARG A 407 18.87 -19.19 6.11
C ARG A 407 18.87 -20.00 4.81
N PHE A 408 17.84 -20.83 4.57
CA PHE A 408 17.86 -21.85 3.52
C PHE A 408 16.71 -21.80 2.50
N ASP A 409 15.65 -20.99 2.69
CA ASP A 409 14.74 -20.71 1.56
C ASP A 409 15.44 -19.76 0.58
N PRO A 410 15.63 -20.16 -0.71
CA PRO A 410 16.45 -19.37 -1.61
C PRO A 410 15.90 -17.97 -1.85
N ALA A 411 16.77 -16.98 -2.04
CA ALA A 411 16.32 -15.61 -2.28
C ALA A 411 15.48 -15.48 -3.57
N LYS A 412 14.67 -14.41 -3.67
CA LYS A 412 13.77 -14.14 -4.81
C LYS A 412 14.47 -14.18 -6.18
N LYS A 413 15.77 -13.85 -6.24
CA LYS A 413 16.61 -13.91 -7.46
C LYS A 413 16.94 -15.33 -7.92
N HIS A 414 16.92 -16.32 -7.02
CA HIS A 414 17.23 -17.72 -7.27
C HIS A 414 15.97 -18.58 -7.49
N ILE A 415 15.05 -18.10 -8.34
CA ILE A 415 13.76 -18.77 -8.58
C ILE A 415 13.87 -20.16 -9.21
N SER A 416 15.02 -20.50 -9.80
CA SER A 416 15.34 -21.84 -10.33
C SER A 416 15.88 -22.84 -9.29
N GLU A 417 16.07 -22.43 -8.04
CA GLU A 417 16.39 -23.35 -6.94
C GLU A 417 15.11 -24.02 -6.40
N MET A 418 15.29 -25.24 -5.87
CA MET A 418 14.20 -26.01 -5.29
C MET A 418 13.62 -25.31 -4.04
N PRO A 419 12.31 -25.47 -3.76
CA PRO A 419 11.72 -24.98 -2.51
C PRO A 419 12.37 -25.63 -1.28
N LEU A 420 12.50 -24.87 -0.18
CA LEU A 420 12.96 -25.43 1.09
C LEU A 420 12.06 -26.59 1.52
N THR A 421 12.66 -27.75 1.70
CA THR A 421 11.97 -28.99 2.07
C THR A 421 12.58 -29.53 3.34
N LEU A 422 11.72 -29.85 4.30
CA LEU A 422 12.06 -30.22 5.66
C LEU A 422 11.41 -31.57 6.02
N LEU A 423 12.07 -32.29 6.92
CA LEU A 423 11.59 -33.53 7.52
C LEU A 423 11.80 -33.40 9.03
N PHE A 424 10.72 -33.57 9.79
CA PHE A 424 10.76 -33.52 11.24
C PHE A 424 10.56 -34.93 11.79
N GLU A 425 11.41 -35.34 12.73
CA GLU A 425 11.48 -36.74 13.18
C GLU A 425 11.53 -36.81 14.72
N SER A 426 10.68 -37.63 15.33
CA SER A 426 10.68 -37.93 16.77
C SER A 426 11.06 -39.38 17.00
N GLN A 427 12.14 -39.62 17.75
CA GLN A 427 12.67 -40.95 18.01
C GLN A 427 11.82 -41.69 19.05
N GLN A 428 11.32 -40.97 20.05
CA GLN A 428 10.45 -41.53 21.10
C GLN A 428 9.12 -42.04 20.54
N MET A 429 8.56 -41.33 19.56
CA MET A 429 7.27 -41.68 18.96
C MET A 429 7.39 -42.48 17.65
N GLY A 430 8.59 -42.54 17.04
CA GLY A 430 8.83 -43.25 15.79
C GLY A 430 8.12 -42.65 14.57
N VAL A 431 7.87 -41.33 14.59
CA VAL A 431 7.08 -40.62 13.57
C VAL A 431 7.93 -39.63 12.77
N GLY A 432 7.63 -39.54 11.47
CA GLY A 432 8.20 -38.56 10.54
C GLY A 432 7.12 -37.64 9.95
N VAL A 433 7.41 -36.36 9.85
CA VAL A 433 6.52 -35.33 9.28
C VAL A 433 7.28 -34.59 8.17
N GLY A 434 6.90 -34.79 6.91
CA GLY A 434 7.49 -34.09 5.77
C GLY A 434 6.76 -32.79 5.43
N ALA A 435 7.49 -31.70 5.19
CA ALA A 435 6.93 -30.40 4.83
C ALA A 435 7.73 -29.69 3.72
N MET A 436 7.03 -29.06 2.77
CA MET A 436 7.64 -28.24 1.71
C MET A 436 7.14 -26.80 1.78
N LEU A 437 8.05 -25.83 1.87
CA LEU A 437 7.72 -24.41 1.92
C LEU A 437 7.12 -23.93 0.59
N CYS A 438 5.86 -23.48 0.62
CA CYS A 438 5.19 -22.81 -0.50
C CYS A 438 5.54 -21.33 -0.58
N PHE A 439 5.45 -20.65 0.57
CA PHE A 439 5.51 -19.20 0.67
C PHE A 439 5.89 -18.76 2.08
N ARG A 440 6.53 -17.60 2.21
CA ARG A 440 6.78 -16.89 3.47
C ARG A 440 6.70 -15.38 3.30
N THR A 441 6.31 -14.65 4.35
CA THR A 441 6.64 -13.23 4.46
C THR A 441 8.10 -13.02 4.86
N TYR A 442 8.65 -11.87 4.46
CA TYR A 442 9.98 -11.38 4.85
C TYR A 442 9.91 -10.41 6.05
N LEU A 443 8.81 -10.46 6.81
CA LEU A 443 8.61 -9.63 8.01
C LEU A 443 9.39 -10.22 9.20
N HIS A 444 9.58 -9.42 10.25
CA HIS A 444 10.24 -9.86 11.49
C HIS A 444 9.61 -11.12 12.09
N ASN A 445 8.27 -11.18 12.06
CA ASN A 445 7.51 -12.40 12.30
C ASN A 445 7.34 -13.12 10.96
N ILE A 446 7.88 -14.34 10.88
CA ILE A 446 7.60 -15.23 9.76
C ILE A 446 6.14 -15.67 9.88
N ASP A 447 5.49 -15.72 8.72
CA ASP A 447 4.19 -16.32 8.51
C ASP A 447 4.38 -17.02 7.15
N ALA A 448 4.29 -18.34 7.18
CA ALA A 448 4.71 -19.22 6.10
C ALA A 448 3.69 -20.33 5.88
N LEU A 449 3.46 -20.68 4.62
CA LEU A 449 2.65 -21.83 4.25
C LEU A 449 3.55 -22.98 3.82
N LEU A 450 3.30 -24.16 4.39
CA LEU A 450 3.99 -25.41 4.05
C LEU A 450 2.98 -26.44 3.54
N LEU A 451 3.30 -27.15 2.46
CA LEU A 451 2.55 -28.34 2.05
C LEU A 451 2.99 -29.54 2.88
N ARG A 452 2.02 -30.36 3.26
CA ARG A 452 2.27 -31.67 3.86
C ARG A 452 2.75 -32.63 2.79
N LEU A 453 3.79 -33.39 3.11
CA LEU A 453 4.30 -34.47 2.28
C LEU A 453 3.83 -35.82 2.84
N ASP A 454 3.89 -36.86 2.01
CA ASP A 454 3.31 -38.18 2.25
C ASP A 454 3.70 -38.74 3.63
N PRO A 455 2.73 -39.05 4.52
CA PRO A 455 3.00 -39.53 5.87
C PRO A 455 3.53 -40.97 5.92
N SER A 456 3.70 -41.64 4.77
CA SER A 456 4.32 -42.96 4.70
C SER A 456 5.86 -42.96 4.91
N LEU A 457 6.43 -41.81 5.25
CA LEU A 457 7.84 -41.66 5.60
C LEU A 457 8.22 -42.50 6.82
N VAL A 458 9.17 -43.42 6.64
CA VAL A 458 9.75 -44.16 7.77
C VAL A 458 10.80 -43.29 8.45
N PHE A 459 10.73 -43.19 9.78
CA PHE A 459 11.60 -42.36 10.64
C PHE A 459 13.12 -42.55 10.41
N ASP A 460 13.56 -43.68 9.86
CA ASP A 460 14.96 -44.02 9.58
C ASP A 460 15.29 -44.16 8.07
N GLU A 461 14.43 -43.66 7.17
CA GLU A 461 14.64 -43.81 5.73
C GLU A 461 15.88 -43.02 5.25
N LYS A 462 16.86 -43.74 4.71
CA LYS A 462 18.13 -43.17 4.21
C LYS A 462 17.99 -42.76 2.75
N PRO A 463 18.46 -41.57 2.33
CA PRO A 463 18.48 -41.20 0.93
C PRO A 463 19.24 -42.23 0.07
N PRO A 464 18.79 -42.51 -1.17
CA PRO A 464 17.68 -41.84 -1.85
C PRO A 464 16.30 -42.48 -1.61
N PHE A 465 15.30 -41.64 -1.36
CA PHE A 465 13.88 -42.02 -1.26
C PHE A 465 12.97 -41.02 -1.98
N ASP A 466 11.72 -41.39 -2.25
CA ASP A 466 10.76 -40.55 -2.98
C ASP A 466 9.73 -39.91 -2.04
N LEU A 467 9.65 -38.57 -2.06
CA LEU A 467 8.60 -37.81 -1.40
C LEU A 467 7.48 -37.45 -2.37
N ARG A 468 6.26 -37.33 -1.85
CA ARG A 468 5.09 -36.85 -2.59
C ARG A 468 4.33 -35.81 -1.79
N ILE A 469 3.67 -34.87 -2.45
CA ILE A 469 2.72 -33.97 -1.78
C ILE A 469 1.49 -34.77 -1.36
N GLU A 470 1.11 -34.67 -0.08
CA GLU A 470 -0.01 -35.41 0.49
C GLU A 470 -1.32 -35.08 -0.24
N ARG A 471 -2.08 -36.13 -0.58
CA ARG A 471 -3.46 -36.00 -1.05
C ARG A 471 -4.38 -36.05 0.18
N PRO A 472 -5.13 -34.98 0.48
CA PRO A 472 -6.01 -34.96 1.64
C PRO A 472 -7.10 -36.04 1.51
N ALA A 473 -7.32 -36.78 2.60
CA ALA A 473 -8.38 -37.79 2.67
C ALA A 473 -9.77 -37.16 2.43
N GLY A 474 -10.66 -37.89 1.76
CA GLY A 474 -12.06 -37.47 1.56
C GLY A 474 -12.30 -36.41 0.48
N GLY A 475 -11.29 -36.01 -0.31
CA GLY A 475 -11.46 -35.29 -1.58
C GLY A 475 -12.01 -33.85 -1.56
N ARG A 476 -12.47 -33.34 -0.40
CA ARG A 476 -13.03 -31.98 -0.27
C ARG A 476 -11.98 -30.87 -0.27
N LYS A 477 -10.77 -31.13 0.23
CA LYS A 477 -9.63 -30.19 0.14
C LYS A 477 -8.81 -30.48 -1.13
N ALA A 478 -8.26 -29.45 -1.76
CA ALA A 478 -7.38 -29.63 -2.92
C ALA A 478 -5.96 -30.10 -2.54
N LEU A 479 -5.47 -29.63 -1.38
CA LEU A 479 -4.16 -29.93 -0.78
C LEU A 479 -4.28 -30.11 0.73
N SER A 480 -3.31 -30.82 1.29
CA SER A 480 -3.00 -30.82 2.71
C SER A 480 -1.85 -29.85 2.97
N TYR A 481 -2.03 -28.92 3.92
CA TYR A 481 -1.10 -27.82 4.17
C TYR A 481 -1.22 -27.34 5.62
N TRP A 482 -0.17 -26.65 6.06
CA TRP A 482 -0.10 -25.94 7.33
C TRP A 482 0.33 -24.49 7.11
N ASN A 483 -0.12 -23.60 8.00
CA ASN A 483 0.67 -22.42 8.36
C ASN A 483 1.73 -22.82 9.41
N ASP A 484 2.82 -22.07 9.50
CA ASP A 484 3.94 -22.33 10.42
C ASP A 484 3.52 -22.51 11.88
N MET A 485 2.57 -21.73 12.36
CA MET A 485 1.99 -21.89 13.71
C MET A 485 1.30 -23.25 13.87
N SER A 486 0.41 -23.62 12.93
CA SER A 486 -0.35 -24.88 12.99
C SER A 486 0.54 -26.13 12.91
N LEU A 487 1.61 -26.09 12.10
CA LEU A 487 2.60 -27.17 12.03
C LEU A 487 3.29 -27.37 13.39
N CYS A 488 3.78 -26.28 13.99
CA CYS A 488 4.49 -26.35 15.27
C CYS A 488 3.55 -26.72 16.43
N VAL A 489 2.27 -26.33 16.40
CA VAL A 489 1.27 -26.76 17.41
C VAL A 489 0.98 -28.26 17.28
N GLU A 490 0.68 -28.75 16.07
CA GLU A 490 0.42 -30.17 15.81
C GLU A 490 1.60 -31.03 16.28
N MET A 491 2.83 -30.68 15.87
CA MET A 491 4.04 -31.39 16.28
C MET A 491 4.30 -31.34 17.78
N ALA A 492 4.19 -30.17 18.42
CA ALA A 492 4.45 -30.02 19.84
C ALA A 492 3.50 -30.85 20.71
N SER A 493 2.26 -31.07 20.25
CA SER A 493 1.28 -31.93 20.91
C SER A 493 1.52 -33.44 20.73
N VAL A 494 2.42 -33.82 19.82
CA VAL A 494 2.74 -35.23 19.51
C VAL A 494 4.03 -35.68 20.18
N ALA A 495 5.07 -34.85 20.18
CA ALA A 495 6.37 -35.18 20.76
C ALA A 495 7.19 -33.94 21.16
N GLN A 496 8.28 -34.16 21.92
CA GLN A 496 9.16 -33.09 22.41
C GLN A 496 10.62 -33.18 21.93
N ASP A 497 11.00 -34.32 21.34
CA ASP A 497 12.35 -34.72 20.93
C ASP A 497 12.62 -34.54 19.43
N TRP A 498 11.91 -33.61 18.77
CA TRP A 498 11.97 -33.41 17.34
C TRP A 498 13.34 -32.99 16.81
N VAL A 499 13.87 -33.75 15.85
CA VAL A 499 15.01 -33.35 15.01
C VAL A 499 14.50 -32.78 13.69
N ILE A 500 15.07 -31.67 13.21
CA ILE A 500 14.69 -31.07 11.92
C ILE A 500 15.76 -31.34 10.88
N SER A 501 15.45 -32.14 9.87
CA SER A 501 16.33 -32.38 8.72
C SER A 501 15.94 -31.49 7.53
N ARG A 502 16.92 -30.77 6.97
CA ARG A 502 16.80 -30.15 5.63
C ARG A 502 17.04 -31.22 4.57
N LEU A 503 16.19 -31.28 3.54
CA LEU A 503 16.33 -32.24 2.45
C LEU A 503 16.89 -31.59 1.18
N ALA A 504 17.88 -32.22 0.57
CA ALA A 504 18.27 -31.93 -0.81
C ALA A 504 17.41 -32.76 -1.76
N LEU A 505 16.70 -32.07 -2.66
CA LEU A 505 15.88 -32.68 -3.69
C LEU A 505 16.66 -32.73 -4.99
N GLY A 506 16.66 -33.91 -5.60
CA GLY A 506 17.21 -34.16 -6.92
C GLY A 506 16.37 -33.60 -8.05
N ASP A 507 16.65 -34.08 -9.26
CA ASP A 507 16.06 -33.55 -10.48
C ASP A 507 14.57 -33.89 -10.66
N LEU A 508 13.80 -32.89 -11.12
CA LEU A 508 12.37 -33.02 -11.37
C LEU A 508 12.13 -33.91 -12.60
N GLN A 509 11.39 -34.98 -12.37
CA GLN A 509 11.10 -36.01 -13.37
C GLN A 509 9.95 -35.58 -14.30
N GLY A 510 9.01 -36.48 -14.61
CA GLY A 510 7.87 -36.21 -15.48
C GLY A 510 6.74 -35.38 -14.85
N GLY A 511 6.77 -35.15 -13.54
CA GLY A 511 5.70 -34.46 -12.79
C GLY A 511 6.25 -33.53 -11.69
N LEU A 512 5.36 -32.75 -11.06
CA LEU A 512 5.68 -31.73 -10.06
C LEU A 512 5.10 -32.03 -8.66
N LEU A 513 4.62 -33.25 -8.42
CA LEU A 513 4.11 -33.71 -7.12
C LEU A 513 5.02 -34.72 -6.40
N SER A 514 6.09 -35.17 -7.06
CA SER A 514 6.99 -36.21 -6.55
C SER A 514 8.43 -35.76 -6.67
N PHE A 515 9.22 -35.96 -5.62
CA PHE A 515 10.58 -35.47 -5.49
C PHE A 515 11.47 -36.59 -4.97
N ARG A 516 12.54 -36.90 -5.70
CA ARG A 516 13.59 -37.77 -5.20
C ARG A 516 14.45 -36.99 -4.21
N VAL A 517 14.56 -37.47 -2.99
CA VAL A 517 15.49 -36.95 -1.99
C VAL A 517 16.85 -37.58 -2.26
N GLU A 518 17.90 -36.75 -2.35
CA GLU A 518 19.28 -37.19 -2.59
C GLU A 518 20.17 -36.99 -1.36
N GLY A 519 19.78 -36.10 -0.44
CA GLY A 519 20.50 -35.87 0.81
C GLY A 519 19.58 -35.41 1.94
N LYS A 520 19.94 -35.78 3.17
CA LYS A 520 19.25 -35.46 4.41
C LYS A 520 20.28 -34.83 5.36
N PHE A 521 20.05 -33.59 5.77
CA PHE A 521 20.96 -32.80 6.60
C PHE A 521 20.26 -32.49 7.92
N PRO A 522 20.49 -33.27 8.99
CA PRO A 522 19.90 -33.00 10.30
C PRO A 522 20.44 -31.68 10.88
N HIS A 523 19.56 -30.98 11.59
CA HIS A 523 19.87 -29.81 12.39
C HIS A 523 19.35 -30.05 13.81
N ASP A 524 20.20 -29.79 14.79
CA ASP A 524 19.80 -29.79 16.19
C ASP A 524 18.98 -28.53 16.53
N LEU A 525 18.01 -28.66 17.44
CA LEU A 525 17.16 -27.56 17.86
C LEU A 525 17.90 -26.53 18.72
N GLU A 526 18.87 -26.95 19.55
CA GLU A 526 19.65 -26.03 20.39
C GLU A 526 20.70 -25.27 19.55
N GLU A 527 21.30 -25.90 18.53
CA GLU A 527 22.06 -25.20 17.48
C GLU A 527 21.21 -24.15 16.75
N LEU A 528 20.00 -24.51 16.32
CA LEU A 528 19.09 -23.58 15.63
C LEU A 528 18.61 -22.45 16.56
N TRP A 529 18.39 -22.72 17.84
CA TRP A 529 18.06 -21.71 18.85
C TRP A 529 19.22 -20.73 19.06
N THR A 530 20.45 -21.24 19.14
CA THR A 530 21.68 -20.44 19.23
C THR A 530 21.84 -19.55 18.00
N ALA A 531 21.63 -20.10 16.81
CA ALA A 531 21.62 -19.35 15.55
C ALA A 531 20.48 -18.30 15.50
N ALA A 532 19.34 -18.55 16.14
CA ALA A 532 18.25 -17.57 16.25
C ALA A 532 18.65 -16.35 17.10
N GLN A 533 19.33 -16.56 18.23
CA GLN A 533 19.84 -15.46 19.05
C GLN A 533 20.91 -14.66 18.29
N GLN A 534 21.85 -15.33 17.62
CA GLN A 534 22.86 -14.68 16.79
C GLN A 534 22.24 -13.86 15.65
N LEU A 535 21.24 -14.39 14.94
CA LEU A 535 20.50 -13.64 13.92
C LEU A 535 19.78 -12.41 14.50
N LYS A 536 19.18 -12.55 15.68
CA LYS A 536 18.51 -11.44 16.39
C LYS A 536 19.50 -10.36 16.84
N GLU A 537 20.70 -10.75 17.27
CA GLU A 537 21.81 -9.84 17.59
C GLU A 537 22.35 -9.15 16.34
N GLN A 538 22.51 -9.86 15.23
CA GLN A 538 22.90 -9.28 13.93
C GLN A 538 21.83 -8.30 13.43
N GLU A 539 20.54 -8.65 13.47
CA GLU A 539 19.43 -7.75 13.11
C GLU A 539 19.42 -6.47 13.99
N ARG A 540 19.68 -6.61 15.30
CA ARG A 540 19.85 -5.47 16.23
C ARG A 540 21.07 -4.63 15.90
N ALA A 541 22.22 -5.26 15.63
CA ALA A 541 23.47 -4.58 15.30
C ALA A 541 23.38 -3.82 13.96
N LEU A 542 22.77 -4.42 12.93
CA LEU A 542 22.48 -3.77 11.65
C LEU A 542 21.50 -2.60 11.83
N ARG A 543 20.44 -2.76 12.65
CA ARG A 543 19.53 -1.65 13.00
C ARG A 543 20.27 -0.51 13.70
N ALA A 544 21.16 -0.83 14.66
CA ALA A 544 22.00 0.15 15.34
C ALA A 544 22.99 0.84 14.39
N LEU A 545 23.63 0.10 13.48
CA LEU A 545 24.53 0.66 12.45
C LEU A 545 23.79 1.60 11.51
N ARG A 546 22.59 1.22 11.02
CA ARG A 546 21.73 2.10 10.21
C ARG A 546 21.37 3.38 10.96
N LEU A 547 21.08 3.31 12.26
CA LEU A 547 20.81 4.49 13.10
C LEU A 547 22.07 5.36 13.29
N LEU A 548 23.25 4.75 13.47
CA LEU A 548 24.53 5.46 13.56
C LEU A 548 24.90 6.14 12.24
N GLN A 549 24.79 5.46 11.10
CA GLN A 549 25.02 6.04 9.76
C GLN A 549 24.05 7.20 9.48
N ARG A 550 22.77 7.07 9.86
CA ARG A 550 21.79 8.18 9.81
C ARG A 550 22.23 9.35 10.70
N ALA A 551 22.71 9.09 11.92
CA ALA A 551 23.23 10.11 12.83
C ALA A 551 24.55 10.74 12.34
N GLU A 552 25.45 9.98 11.70
CA GLU A 552 26.69 10.47 11.11
C GLU A 552 26.44 11.32 9.87
N HIS A 553 25.51 10.93 8.98
CA HIS A 553 25.07 11.79 7.90
C HIS A 553 24.44 13.10 8.42
N GLN A 554 23.73 13.07 9.55
CA GLN A 554 23.25 14.29 10.22
C GLN A 554 24.40 15.10 10.84
N ARG A 555 25.41 14.47 11.45
CA ARG A 555 26.59 15.14 12.03
C ARG A 555 27.51 15.73 10.96
N ALA A 556 27.80 15.03 9.88
CA ALA A 556 28.59 15.52 8.75
C ALA A 556 27.93 16.75 8.11
N ARG A 557 26.59 16.75 7.98
CA ARG A 557 25.80 17.92 7.56
C ARG A 557 25.87 19.10 8.54
N ARG A 558 26.09 18.86 9.83
CA ARG A 558 26.28 19.92 10.85
C ARG A 558 27.75 20.37 11.00
N GLY A 559 28.71 19.50 10.73
CA GLY A 559 30.15 19.73 10.96
C GLY A 559 30.89 20.45 9.83
N GLY A 560 30.44 20.31 8.57
CA GLY A 560 31.11 20.88 7.40
C GLY A 560 31.19 22.42 7.33
N GLY A 561 30.49 23.14 8.22
CA GLY A 561 30.39 24.61 8.21
C GLY A 561 31.43 25.38 9.04
N ARG A 562 32.25 24.72 9.87
CA ARG A 562 33.15 25.39 10.83
C ARG A 562 34.62 24.98 10.66
N GLY A 563 35.25 25.40 9.55
CA GLY A 563 36.58 24.88 9.17
C GLY A 563 37.52 25.75 8.32
N ARG A 564 37.26 27.06 8.14
CA ARG A 564 38.27 28.01 7.60
C ARG A 564 38.35 29.28 8.44
N GLY A 565 38.97 29.15 9.61
CA GLY A 565 39.33 30.27 10.46
C GLY A 565 40.34 31.20 9.77
N ARG A 566 40.13 32.51 9.91
CA ARG A 566 41.08 33.54 9.48
C ARG A 566 42.31 33.53 10.41
N GLY A 567 43.46 33.09 9.91
CA GLY A 567 44.76 33.29 10.53
C GLY A 567 45.44 34.57 10.00
N ALA A 568 45.91 35.40 10.91
CA ALA A 568 46.64 36.67 10.78
C ALA A 568 47.30 37.07 9.44
N ARG A 569 47.18 38.37 9.12
CA ARG A 569 48.06 39.11 8.18
C ARG A 569 49.49 39.18 8.74
N ALA A 570 50.51 38.83 7.95
CA ALA A 570 51.81 39.51 7.91
C ALA A 570 52.66 39.00 6.72
N GLY A 571 53.51 39.85 6.14
CA GLY A 571 54.70 39.38 5.40
C GLY A 571 54.63 39.36 3.87
N ARG A 572 55.30 40.37 3.27
CA ARG A 572 55.75 40.45 1.87
C ARG A 572 56.50 39.20 1.40
N ALA A 573 56.38 38.83 0.12
CA ALA A 573 57.53 38.66 -0.80
C ALA A 573 57.12 38.47 -2.27
N ARG A 574 58.02 38.85 -3.19
CA ARG A 574 57.94 38.62 -4.64
C ARG A 574 58.55 37.26 -4.99
N GLY A 575 58.10 36.59 -6.06
CA GLY A 575 58.78 35.40 -6.60
C GLY A 575 58.40 35.11 -8.06
N ARG A 576 59.39 35.09 -8.97
CA ARG A 576 59.26 34.74 -10.41
C ARG A 576 59.70 33.29 -10.67
N GLY A 577 59.17 32.66 -11.72
CA GLY A 577 59.70 31.45 -12.38
C GLY A 577 58.58 30.76 -13.18
N ARG A 578 58.62 30.45 -14.49
CA ARG A 578 59.67 29.84 -15.36
C ARG A 578 60.30 28.60 -14.69
N ALA A 579 60.34 27.40 -15.27
CA ALA A 579 59.82 26.86 -16.56
C ALA A 579 59.58 25.33 -16.37
N ARG A 580 59.69 24.35 -17.30
CA ARG A 580 60.23 24.28 -18.68
C ARG A 580 59.73 23.02 -19.45
N GLN A 581 59.26 23.20 -20.68
CA GLN A 581 59.44 22.37 -21.91
C GLN A 581 59.54 20.82 -21.87
N ARG A 582 58.80 20.19 -22.82
CA ARG A 582 59.23 19.14 -23.80
C ARG A 582 59.60 17.73 -23.27
N ALA A 583 59.43 16.64 -24.05
CA ALA A 583 58.69 16.42 -25.30
C ALA A 583 58.41 14.91 -25.51
N VAL A 584 57.47 14.62 -26.43
CA VAL A 584 57.27 13.40 -27.24
C VAL A 584 58.54 13.23 -28.16
N PRO A 585 58.88 12.10 -28.83
CA PRO A 585 57.89 11.15 -29.37
C PRO A 585 58.27 9.67 -29.64
N ASP A 586 57.26 8.93 -30.15
CA ASP A 586 57.28 7.70 -31.00
C ASP A 586 58.05 6.45 -30.48
N ASP A 587 57.84 5.20 -30.95
CA ASP A 587 57.14 4.74 -32.17
C ASP A 587 56.58 3.30 -32.08
N ASP A 588 55.65 3.02 -33.00
CA ASP A 588 55.13 1.78 -33.62
C ASP A 588 55.34 0.31 -33.12
N SER A 589 54.21 -0.41 -33.20
CA SER A 589 53.99 -1.72 -33.88
C SER A 589 53.99 -3.08 -33.14
N ASN A 590 53.03 -3.92 -33.60
CA ASN A 590 52.91 -5.39 -33.47
C ASN A 590 52.72 -6.03 -32.07
N ALA A 591 52.19 -7.25 -31.92
CA ALA A 591 51.16 -8.00 -32.66
C ALA A 591 50.81 -9.30 -31.88
N ALA A 592 49.54 -9.71 -31.91
CA ALA A 592 49.03 -11.07 -31.65
C ALA A 592 49.23 -11.75 -30.26
N SER A 593 48.24 -12.58 -29.90
CA SER A 593 48.19 -13.48 -28.72
C SER A 593 48.21 -12.80 -27.33
N GLY A 594 47.62 -13.36 -26.27
CA GLY A 594 46.90 -14.63 -26.16
C GLY A 594 46.88 -15.21 -24.75
N SER A 595 46.25 -14.52 -23.80
CA SER A 595 45.91 -14.98 -22.44
C SER A 595 44.87 -14.01 -21.86
N GLY A 596 43.83 -14.42 -21.15
CA GLY A 596 43.81 -15.50 -20.16
C GLY A 596 43.96 -14.88 -18.79
N TRP A 597 42.93 -14.18 -18.31
CA TRP A 597 42.87 -13.58 -16.97
C TRP A 597 41.48 -13.80 -16.39
N ASP A 598 41.44 -14.64 -15.35
CA ASP A 598 40.43 -14.56 -14.29
C ASP A 598 40.45 -13.16 -13.67
N GLY A 599 39.30 -12.73 -13.16
CA GLY A 599 39.12 -11.36 -12.73
C GLY A 599 37.82 -11.18 -11.97
N ASP A 600 37.64 -11.97 -10.91
CA ASP A 600 36.61 -11.69 -9.91
C ASP A 600 36.72 -10.25 -9.43
N SER A 601 35.60 -9.56 -9.42
CA SER A 601 35.46 -8.26 -8.77
C SER A 601 34.05 -8.16 -8.23
N GLU A 602 33.93 -8.60 -6.97
CA GLU A 602 32.75 -8.43 -6.13
C GLU A 602 32.45 -6.93 -5.95
N GLY A 603 31.64 -6.41 -6.86
CA GLY A 603 31.05 -5.07 -6.76
C GLY A 603 29.85 -5.08 -5.82
N ASP A 604 30.08 -5.31 -4.53
CA ASP A 604 29.04 -5.25 -3.51
C ASP A 604 28.53 -3.81 -3.37
N ASN A 605 27.27 -3.58 -3.77
CA ASN A 605 26.58 -2.30 -3.66
C ASN A 605 25.54 -2.39 -2.52
N PRO A 606 25.79 -1.78 -1.34
CA PRO A 606 24.91 -1.90 -0.18
C PRO A 606 23.79 -0.84 -0.19
N ASP A 607 23.02 -0.77 -1.29
CA ASP A 607 21.81 0.06 -1.39
C ASP A 607 20.55 -0.84 -1.41
N ASP A 608 20.13 -1.27 -0.22
CA ASP A 608 18.84 -1.93 0.00
C ASP A 608 18.17 -1.42 1.30
N ASP A 609 17.53 -0.26 1.18
CA ASP A 609 16.57 0.32 2.13
C ASP A 609 15.14 -0.22 1.84
N ASP A 610 14.38 -0.52 2.90
CA ASP A 610 13.16 0.23 3.30
C ASP A 610 12.25 -0.66 4.19
N ASP A 611 12.48 -0.62 5.50
CA ASP A 611 11.60 -1.23 6.51
C ASP A 611 10.87 -0.10 7.26
N GLY A 612 9.53 -0.14 7.27
CA GLY A 612 8.70 0.83 8.00
C GLY A 612 8.90 0.76 9.51
N ASP A 613 8.82 1.92 10.17
CA ASP A 613 9.06 2.04 11.61
C ASP A 613 7.95 1.36 12.45
N ASP A 614 8.27 0.20 13.04
CA ASP A 614 7.54 -0.38 14.17
C ASP A 614 8.50 -0.64 15.35
N ALA A 615 8.23 0.01 16.48
CA ALA A 615 9.14 0.08 17.62
C ALA A 615 8.49 -0.45 18.91
N TRP A 616 8.74 -1.72 19.23
CA TRP A 616 8.47 -2.28 20.56
C TRP A 616 9.58 -3.24 21.03
N MET A 617 9.92 -3.13 22.32
CA MET A 617 10.79 -4.05 23.04
C MET A 617 9.95 -4.94 23.96
N LEU A 618 10.33 -6.20 24.12
CA LEU A 618 9.82 -7.06 25.18
C LEU A 618 10.91 -7.30 26.22
N ASN A 619 10.60 -6.96 27.48
CA ASN A 619 11.35 -7.43 28.64
C ASN A 619 10.86 -8.84 29.03
N PRO A 620 11.73 -9.72 29.59
CA PRO A 620 11.30 -10.99 30.16
C PRO A 620 10.51 -10.78 31.46
N PRO A 621 9.59 -11.69 31.84
CA PRO A 621 8.93 -11.64 33.13
C PRO A 621 9.92 -11.99 34.25
N GLY A 622 10.14 -11.06 35.17
CA GLY A 622 10.83 -11.35 36.43
C GLY A 622 9.85 -11.95 37.43
N CYS A 623 10.23 -13.06 38.06
CA CYS A 623 9.53 -13.57 39.24
C CYS A 623 9.63 -12.52 40.37
N ALA A 624 8.48 -12.17 40.97
CA ALA A 624 8.43 -11.48 42.25
C ALA A 624 7.79 -12.41 43.27
N GLU A 625 8.50 -12.69 44.35
CA GLU A 625 8.07 -13.58 45.42
C GLU A 625 6.91 -12.95 46.21
N ALA A 626 5.94 -13.78 46.61
CA ALA A 626 4.86 -13.34 47.49
C ALA A 626 5.31 -13.43 48.95
N ALA A 627 5.09 -12.35 49.71
CA ALA A 627 5.09 -12.35 51.17
C ALA A 627 3.69 -11.94 51.68
N PRO A 628 3.22 -12.47 52.81
CA PRO A 628 1.80 -12.48 53.14
C PRO A 628 1.36 -11.29 54.00
N SER A 629 0.07 -10.93 53.89
CA SER A 629 -0.63 -10.12 54.89
C SER A 629 -1.92 -10.81 55.34
N THR A 630 -1.83 -11.41 56.52
CA THR A 630 -2.93 -11.73 57.42
C THR A 630 -3.74 -10.47 57.74
N VAL A 631 -5.08 -10.50 57.68
CA VAL A 631 -5.99 -9.97 58.72
C VAL A 631 -7.32 -10.73 58.68
N GLN A 632 -7.64 -11.30 59.84
CA GLN A 632 -8.91 -11.71 60.47
C GLN A 632 -10.24 -11.72 59.70
N ALA A 633 -11.02 -12.75 60.01
CA ALA A 633 -12.46 -12.84 59.80
C ALA A 633 -13.24 -11.99 60.82
N ASP A 634 -14.50 -11.70 60.50
CA ASP A 634 -15.58 -11.86 61.49
C ASP A 634 -16.91 -12.25 60.80
N ALA A 635 -17.86 -12.79 61.57
CA ALA A 635 -19.07 -13.45 61.06
C ALA A 635 -20.37 -12.87 61.65
N SER A 636 -21.45 -12.83 60.84
CA SER A 636 -22.89 -12.83 61.24
C SER A 636 -23.71 -12.91 59.94
N GLU A 637 -24.52 -13.96 59.71
CA GLU A 637 -25.88 -14.21 60.24
C GLU A 637 -27.01 -13.47 59.49
N GLU A 638 -27.75 -14.25 58.69
CA GLU A 638 -29.16 -14.06 58.28
C GLU A 638 -30.11 -14.22 59.51
N PRO A 639 -31.44 -13.90 59.49
CA PRO A 639 -32.36 -14.03 58.35
C PRO A 639 -33.58 -13.08 58.23
N ASP A 640 -34.35 -13.31 57.14
CA ASP A 640 -35.81 -13.20 56.94
C ASP A 640 -36.68 -12.13 57.64
N GLN A 641 -37.51 -11.42 56.84
CA GLN A 641 -38.95 -11.29 57.13
C GLN A 641 -39.82 -10.89 55.93
N GLU A 642 -41.02 -11.48 55.85
CA GLU A 642 -42.09 -11.17 54.88
C GLU A 642 -42.99 -9.98 55.30
N ALA A 643 -43.87 -9.59 54.36
CA ALA A 643 -45.26 -9.12 54.56
C ALA A 643 -45.63 -7.64 54.24
N ALA A 644 -46.29 -7.50 53.08
CA ALA A 644 -47.41 -6.63 52.70
C ALA A 644 -47.92 -5.50 53.64
N ALA A 645 -48.20 -4.33 53.03
CA ALA A 645 -49.57 -3.76 52.96
C ALA A 645 -49.69 -2.51 52.04
N SER A 646 -50.91 -2.30 51.53
CA SER A 646 -51.41 -1.25 50.61
C SER A 646 -51.13 0.22 50.97
N GLY A 647 -51.06 1.09 49.94
CA GLY A 647 -51.03 2.55 50.10
C GLY A 647 -51.42 3.33 48.82
N LEU A 648 -52.74 3.56 48.68
CA LEU A 648 -53.50 4.53 47.87
C LEU A 648 -52.83 5.41 46.78
N ALA A 649 -53.58 5.62 45.69
CA ALA A 649 -53.24 6.50 44.57
C ALA A 649 -53.48 7.98 44.85
N GLU A 650 -52.67 8.84 44.23
CA GLU A 650 -53.01 10.24 43.95
C GLU A 650 -52.62 10.55 42.49
N GLU A 651 -53.60 10.99 41.70
CA GLU A 651 -53.51 11.07 40.24
C GLU A 651 -53.10 12.49 39.81
N VAL A 652 -51.88 12.66 39.29
CA VAL A 652 -51.37 13.96 38.83
C VAL A 652 -51.62 14.13 37.32
N PRO A 653 -52.37 15.16 36.88
CA PRO A 653 -52.67 15.35 35.46
C PRO A 653 -51.43 15.83 34.66
N PRO A 654 -51.26 15.38 33.40
CA PRO A 654 -50.14 15.79 32.57
C PRO A 654 -50.27 17.26 32.10
N PRO A 655 -49.15 17.99 31.96
CA PRO A 655 -49.16 19.37 31.47
C PRO A 655 -49.49 19.46 29.97
N ALA A 656 -50.17 20.52 29.58
CA ALA A 656 -50.60 20.77 28.21
C ALA A 656 -49.40 21.04 27.25
N PRO A 657 -49.49 20.63 25.97
CA PRO A 657 -48.42 20.85 24.99
C PRO A 657 -48.29 22.34 24.59
N PRO A 658 -47.07 22.83 24.30
CA PRO A 658 -46.86 24.20 23.87
C PRO A 658 -47.38 24.46 22.44
N PRO A 659 -47.76 25.71 22.11
CA PRO A 659 -48.30 26.06 20.80
C PRO A 659 -47.24 25.97 19.68
N PRO A 660 -47.64 25.63 18.44
CA PRO A 660 -46.72 25.54 17.31
C PRO A 660 -46.16 26.91 16.90
N PRO A 661 -44.90 26.98 16.43
CA PRO A 661 -44.28 28.23 15.98
C PRO A 661 -44.91 28.75 14.67
N PRO A 662 -44.93 30.08 14.44
CA PRO A 662 -45.50 30.68 13.24
C PRO A 662 -44.71 30.30 11.96
N PRO A 663 -45.37 30.22 10.80
CA PRO A 663 -44.71 29.86 9.55
C PRO A 663 -43.72 30.94 9.09
N PRO A 664 -42.58 30.57 8.49
CA PRO A 664 -41.59 31.52 7.99
C PRO A 664 -42.13 32.31 6.78
N PRO A 665 -41.67 33.57 6.58
CA PRO A 665 -42.11 34.40 5.46
C PRO A 665 -41.68 33.83 4.10
N PRO A 666 -42.43 34.12 3.01
CA PRO A 666 -42.15 33.57 1.69
C PRO A 666 -40.78 34.02 1.17
N ALA A 667 -39.98 33.06 0.71
CA ALA A 667 -38.62 33.28 0.26
C ALA A 667 -38.57 34.18 -1.00
N GLN A 668 -37.80 35.27 -0.93
CA GLN A 668 -37.56 36.16 -2.05
C GLN A 668 -36.82 35.41 -3.19
N ARG A 669 -37.43 35.36 -4.38
CA ARG A 669 -36.78 34.85 -5.59
C ARG A 669 -35.64 35.77 -6.01
N GLY A 670 -34.50 35.17 -6.38
CA GLY A 670 -33.59 35.78 -7.35
C GLY A 670 -32.47 36.68 -6.83
N GLN A 671 -31.70 36.26 -5.82
CA GLN A 671 -30.32 36.75 -5.70
C GLN A 671 -29.35 35.78 -6.38
N GLN A 672 -28.79 36.21 -7.51
CA GLN A 672 -27.74 35.48 -8.23
C GLN A 672 -26.57 35.19 -7.27
N ARG A 673 -26.20 33.91 -7.13
CA ARG A 673 -25.06 33.52 -6.31
C ARG A 673 -23.78 34.09 -6.92
N ARG A 674 -23.23 35.12 -6.28
CA ARG A 674 -21.87 35.61 -6.56
C ARG A 674 -20.88 34.44 -6.50
N PRO A 675 -19.82 34.45 -7.35
CA PRO A 675 -18.83 33.38 -7.36
C PRO A 675 -18.24 33.17 -5.96
N ARG A 676 -17.97 31.92 -5.58
CA ARG A 676 -17.33 31.57 -4.31
C ARG A 676 -15.94 32.19 -4.25
N HIS A 677 -15.86 33.39 -3.69
CA HIS A 677 -14.60 33.99 -3.30
C HIS A 677 -14.00 33.09 -2.21
N ASN A 678 -12.87 32.44 -2.50
CA ASN A 678 -12.10 31.74 -1.47
C ASN A 678 -11.68 32.78 -0.42
N GLN A 679 -12.44 32.84 0.67
CA GLN A 679 -12.10 33.67 1.82
C GLN A 679 -10.77 33.17 2.36
N ARG A 680 -9.71 33.98 2.22
CA ARG A 680 -8.45 33.72 2.90
C ARG A 680 -8.70 33.79 4.40
N ARG A 681 -8.69 32.64 5.07
CA ARG A 681 -8.83 32.52 6.53
C ARG A 681 -7.50 32.63 7.26
N GLY A 682 -6.41 32.90 6.54
CA GLY A 682 -5.10 33.13 7.11
C GLY A 682 -4.94 34.54 7.65
N VAL A 683 -4.49 34.63 8.89
CA VAL A 683 -3.97 35.85 9.52
C VAL A 683 -2.53 36.06 9.01
N PRO A 684 -2.19 37.23 8.43
CA PRO A 684 -0.82 37.53 8.04
C PRO A 684 0.05 37.77 9.27
N TRP A 685 1.27 37.25 9.26
CA TRP A 685 2.27 37.46 10.30
C TRP A 685 3.62 37.75 9.64
N GLY A 686 3.86 39.02 9.33
CA GLY A 686 4.96 39.45 8.47
C GLY A 686 4.88 38.81 7.07
N PRO A 687 5.94 38.11 6.59
CA PRO A 687 5.91 37.40 5.32
C PRO A 687 5.12 36.07 5.34
N PHE A 688 4.56 35.70 6.50
CA PHE A 688 3.93 34.41 6.75
C PHE A 688 2.40 34.48 6.80
N GLU A 689 1.73 33.35 6.60
CA GLU A 689 0.28 33.21 6.75
C GLU A 689 -0.05 32.08 7.73
N LEU A 690 -0.77 32.39 8.81
CA LEU A 690 -1.21 31.45 9.86
C LEU A 690 -2.72 31.27 9.78
N ALA A 691 -3.22 30.04 9.63
CA ALA A 691 -4.65 29.77 9.46
C ALA A 691 -5.14 28.65 10.40
N PRO A 692 -6.33 28.78 11.03
CA PRO A 692 -6.92 27.71 11.79
C PRO A 692 -7.40 26.60 10.84
N ILE A 693 -7.12 25.34 11.21
CA ILE A 693 -7.63 24.16 10.53
C ILE A 693 -8.99 23.84 11.15
N VAL A 694 -10.04 24.15 10.41
CA VAL A 694 -11.43 24.04 10.86
C VAL A 694 -12.17 23.02 9.99
N PRO A 695 -12.40 21.77 10.46
CA PRO A 695 -13.33 20.84 9.81
C PRO A 695 -14.75 21.40 9.74
N HIS A 696 -15.64 20.70 9.01
CA HIS A 696 -16.99 21.16 8.69
C HIS A 696 -17.87 21.53 9.91
N HIS A 697 -17.53 21.08 11.11
CA HIS A 697 -18.24 21.37 12.36
C HIS A 697 -17.83 22.69 13.05
N GLY A 698 -16.99 23.52 12.43
CA GLY A 698 -16.69 24.89 12.91
C GLY A 698 -15.69 24.99 14.07
N ARG A 699 -15.41 23.89 14.80
CA ARG A 699 -14.36 23.83 15.83
C ARG A 699 -12.97 23.69 15.19
N THR A 700 -12.02 24.53 15.60
CA THR A 700 -10.60 24.42 15.22
C THR A 700 -9.99 23.14 15.78
N THR A 701 -9.43 22.26 14.92
CA THR A 701 -8.73 21.03 15.33
C THR A 701 -7.22 21.12 15.25
N GLY A 702 -6.70 22.20 14.67
CA GLY A 702 -5.27 22.47 14.54
C GLY A 702 -5.00 23.83 13.92
N TRP A 703 -3.73 24.13 13.67
CA TRP A 703 -3.29 25.32 12.97
C TRP A 703 -2.32 24.96 11.85
N GLY A 704 -2.36 25.74 10.77
CA GLY A 704 -1.45 25.62 9.63
C GLY A 704 -0.67 26.92 9.41
N ALA A 705 0.59 26.79 9.00
CA ALA A 705 1.45 27.88 8.62
C ALA A 705 1.90 27.74 7.16
N ILE A 706 1.92 28.84 6.42
CA ILE A 706 2.57 28.97 5.10
C ILE A 706 3.76 29.91 5.26
N CYS A 707 4.95 29.39 4.99
CA CYS A 707 6.20 30.15 5.15
C CYS A 707 6.47 31.13 3.99
N GLY A 708 6.06 30.80 2.76
CA GLY A 708 6.22 31.71 1.60
C GLY A 708 7.66 31.94 1.09
N LEU A 709 8.65 31.96 1.98
CA LEU A 709 10.07 32.25 1.70
C LEU A 709 10.78 31.07 0.99
N HIS A 710 10.56 29.83 1.47
CA HIS A 710 11.28 28.66 0.97
C HIS A 710 10.57 27.92 -0.17
N ARG A 711 11.36 27.55 -1.19
CA ARG A 711 11.01 26.62 -2.28
C ARG A 711 12.23 25.75 -2.60
N ASP A 712 11.99 24.52 -3.03
CA ASP A 712 13.04 23.64 -3.56
C ASP A 712 13.36 24.06 -5.02
N ARG A 713 14.60 23.86 -5.49
CA ARG A 713 15.06 24.29 -6.83
C ARG A 713 15.73 23.13 -7.58
N GLY A 714 15.39 22.94 -8.86
CA GLY A 714 15.98 21.93 -9.76
C GLY A 714 14.97 21.38 -10.77
N GLU A 715 15.44 20.60 -11.76
CA GLU A 715 14.53 19.81 -12.61
C GLU A 715 13.77 18.79 -11.74
N GLY A 716 12.44 18.75 -11.90
CA GLY A 716 11.56 17.94 -11.05
C GLY A 716 11.17 18.56 -9.70
N ALA A 717 11.64 19.77 -9.36
CA ALA A 717 11.24 20.44 -8.13
C ALA A 717 9.76 20.85 -8.16
N SER A 718 9.01 20.42 -7.14
CA SER A 718 7.58 20.73 -6.98
C SER A 718 7.33 22.21 -6.71
N THR A 719 6.31 22.79 -7.35
CA THR A 719 5.85 24.17 -7.10
C THR A 719 5.13 24.36 -5.75
N THR A 720 5.03 23.30 -4.94
CA THR A 720 4.45 23.35 -3.59
C THR A 720 5.14 24.39 -2.70
N GLN A 721 4.34 25.26 -2.09
CA GLN A 721 4.80 26.17 -1.04
C GLN A 721 5.35 25.40 0.17
N CYS A 722 6.26 26.03 0.94
CA CYS A 722 6.61 25.54 2.27
C CYS A 722 5.41 25.73 3.22
N LYS A 723 4.90 24.62 3.77
CA LYS A 723 3.76 24.58 4.68
C LYS A 723 4.00 23.56 5.80
N LYS A 724 3.50 23.85 6.99
CA LYS A 724 3.52 22.95 8.17
C LYS A 724 2.16 23.07 8.88
N ALA A 725 1.77 22.03 9.58
CA ALA A 725 0.55 22.02 10.40
C ALA A 725 0.83 21.36 11.74
N VAL A 726 0.06 21.73 12.75
CA VAL A 726 0.03 21.11 14.08
C VAL A 726 -1.42 20.89 14.49
N SER A 727 -1.76 19.68 14.92
CA SER A 727 -3.06 19.37 15.51
C SER A 727 -3.10 19.83 16.96
N CYS A 728 -4.25 20.32 17.44
CA CYS A 728 -4.40 20.71 18.84
C CYS A 728 -4.23 19.51 19.78
N GLY A 729 -5.01 18.44 19.57
CA GLY A 729 -5.04 17.32 20.51
C GLY A 729 -5.39 17.82 21.92
N ALA A 730 -4.52 17.55 22.90
CA ALA A 730 -4.63 18.09 24.27
C ALA A 730 -4.01 19.49 24.45
N MET A 731 -3.37 20.07 23.42
CA MET A 731 -2.82 21.42 23.48
C MET A 731 -3.89 22.47 23.16
N ASP A 732 -3.78 23.63 23.80
CA ASP A 732 -4.61 24.78 23.46
C ASP A 732 -4.18 25.44 22.13
N GLN A 733 -4.99 26.39 21.66
CA GLN A 733 -4.75 27.07 20.39
C GLN A 733 -3.52 27.99 20.46
N ALA A 734 -3.24 28.59 21.62
CA ALA A 734 -2.09 29.46 21.85
C ALA A 734 -0.77 28.69 21.71
N THR A 735 -0.65 27.52 22.35
CA THR A 735 0.51 26.63 22.24
C THR A 735 0.74 26.20 20.78
N CYS A 736 -0.32 25.88 20.05
CA CYS A 736 -0.23 25.52 18.63
C CYS A 736 0.32 26.66 17.77
N LEU A 737 -0.19 27.87 17.97
CA LEU A 737 0.27 29.09 17.30
C LEU A 737 1.73 29.40 17.65
N LEU A 738 2.09 29.34 18.94
CA LEU A 738 3.44 29.63 19.43
C LEU A 738 4.49 28.68 18.83
N ARG A 739 4.18 27.38 18.75
CA ARG A 739 5.04 26.38 18.10
C ARG A 739 5.20 26.64 16.60
N LEU A 740 4.13 27.07 15.90
CA LEU A 740 4.22 27.45 14.48
C LEU A 740 5.00 28.75 14.28
N LYS A 741 4.83 29.76 15.14
CA LYS A 741 5.64 31.00 15.14
C LYS A 741 7.14 30.68 15.30
N ARG A 742 7.49 29.80 16.25
CA ARG A 742 8.88 29.33 16.46
C ARG A 742 9.43 28.57 15.24
N TRP A 743 8.65 27.67 14.66
CA TRP A 743 9.03 26.96 13.42
C TRP A 743 9.25 27.92 12.24
N LEU A 744 8.44 28.97 12.11
CA LEU A 744 8.59 30.01 11.10
C LEU A 744 9.84 30.86 11.31
N CYS A 745 10.09 31.35 12.53
CA CYS A 745 11.31 32.10 12.89
C CYS A 745 12.58 31.27 12.69
N ALA A 746 12.56 29.97 12.98
CA ALA A 746 13.68 29.06 12.72
C ALA A 746 14.01 28.90 11.22
N GLY A 747 13.11 29.34 10.34
CA GLY A 747 13.36 29.44 8.90
C GLY A 747 13.91 30.79 8.42
N LEU A 748 14.18 31.75 9.30
CA LEU A 748 14.82 33.01 8.88
C LEU A 748 16.34 32.87 8.73
N ASP A 749 16.95 31.91 9.43
CA ASP A 749 18.37 31.55 9.33
C ASP A 749 18.57 30.40 8.32
N ASP A 750 18.28 30.68 7.05
CA ASP A 750 18.31 29.70 5.95
C ASP A 750 19.58 29.76 5.09
N ASP A 751 20.56 30.60 5.46
CA ASP A 751 21.78 30.85 4.69
C ASP A 751 22.67 29.61 4.54
N LEU A 752 22.69 28.74 5.55
CA LEU A 752 23.47 27.49 5.56
C LEU A 752 22.72 26.30 4.94
N TRP A 753 21.47 26.49 4.49
CA TRP A 753 20.66 25.39 3.97
C TRP A 753 20.94 25.12 2.48
N PRO A 754 20.93 23.85 2.02
CA PRO A 754 21.16 23.52 0.62
C PRO A 754 20.17 24.25 -0.31
N PRO A 755 20.61 25.11 -1.25
CA PRO A 755 19.73 25.95 -2.08
C PRO A 755 18.63 25.19 -2.84
N GLN A 756 18.91 23.94 -3.21
CA GLN A 756 18.01 23.02 -3.90
C GLN A 756 16.95 22.37 -2.99
N ARG A 757 17.12 22.39 -1.66
CA ARG A 757 16.26 21.71 -0.67
C ARG A 757 15.79 22.61 0.48
N LYS A 758 15.82 23.94 0.34
CA LYS A 758 15.45 24.88 1.42
C LYS A 758 14.05 24.65 1.98
N ARG A 759 13.05 24.34 1.13
CA ARG A 759 11.69 24.01 1.62
C ARG A 759 11.68 22.66 2.32
N SER A 760 12.26 21.64 1.71
CA SER A 760 12.28 20.28 2.28
C SER A 760 12.99 20.24 3.63
N HIS A 761 14.05 21.04 3.80
CA HIS A 761 14.74 21.23 5.09
C HIS A 761 13.81 21.87 6.13
N HIS A 762 13.20 23.02 5.81
CA HIS A 762 12.30 23.73 6.73
C HIS A 762 11.14 22.85 7.21
N VAL A 763 10.48 22.16 6.29
CA VAL A 763 9.32 21.28 6.59
C VAL A 763 9.71 20.12 7.51
N SER A 764 10.97 19.64 7.45
CA SER A 764 11.44 18.51 8.26
C SER A 764 11.67 18.84 9.75
N MET A 765 11.82 20.11 10.11
CA MET A 765 12.09 20.55 11.48
C MET A 765 10.89 20.34 12.42
N GLY A 766 11.15 20.24 13.73
CA GLY A 766 10.16 20.27 14.80
C GLY A 766 9.73 18.91 15.34
N GLY A 767 10.01 17.83 14.62
CA GLY A 767 9.49 16.50 14.93
C GLY A 767 7.95 16.40 14.94
N PRO A 768 7.39 15.31 15.49
CA PRO A 768 5.95 15.16 15.72
C PRO A 768 5.41 16.29 16.60
N GLY A 769 4.24 16.86 16.26
CA GLY A 769 3.58 17.90 17.07
C GLY A 769 4.38 19.19 17.29
N LEU A 770 5.45 19.44 16.51
CA LEU A 770 6.41 20.53 16.74
C LEU A 770 7.01 20.51 18.17
N LEU A 771 7.27 19.32 18.73
CA LEU A 771 7.82 19.14 20.07
C LEU A 771 9.17 19.83 20.28
N GLU A 772 10.05 19.89 19.26
CA GLU A 772 11.34 20.61 19.36
C GLU A 772 11.16 22.14 19.52
N PHE A 773 9.95 22.65 19.29
CA PHE A 773 9.56 24.06 19.47
C PHE A 773 8.58 24.25 20.64
N ALA A 774 8.38 23.23 21.49
CA ALA A 774 7.55 23.34 22.69
C ALA A 774 8.08 24.41 23.66
N ASP A 775 9.41 24.55 23.72
CA ASP A 775 10.13 25.59 24.45
C ASP A 775 10.85 26.56 23.48
N GLY A 776 11.37 27.67 24.00
CA GLY A 776 12.15 28.64 23.24
C GLY A 776 11.59 30.06 23.34
N LEU A 777 11.79 30.85 22.27
CA LEU A 777 11.48 32.29 22.23
C LEU A 777 10.03 32.60 22.66
N SER A 778 9.83 33.72 23.36
CA SER A 778 8.50 34.23 23.69
C SER A 778 7.81 34.81 22.44
N GLU A 779 6.50 35.04 22.53
CA GLU A 779 5.72 35.55 21.40
C GLU A 779 6.14 36.97 21.01
N GLU A 780 6.38 37.82 22.02
CA GLU A 780 6.76 39.23 21.86
C GLU A 780 8.12 39.35 21.15
N TYR A 781 9.09 38.52 21.55
CA TYR A 781 10.42 38.52 20.94
C TYR A 781 10.41 37.99 19.51
N MET A 782 9.55 37.00 19.20
CA MET A 782 9.34 36.58 17.82
C MET A 782 8.68 37.67 16.98
N ASP A 783 7.68 38.35 17.52
CA ASP A 783 7.02 39.48 16.83
C ASP A 783 8.03 40.63 16.57
N GLU A 784 8.96 40.90 17.48
CA GLU A 784 10.07 41.83 17.26
C GLU A 784 11.01 41.37 16.12
N ILE A 785 11.43 40.08 16.11
CA ILE A 785 12.23 39.51 15.02
C ILE A 785 11.52 39.69 13.68
N ILE A 786 10.22 39.39 13.58
CA ILE A 786 9.46 39.53 12.34
C ILE A 786 9.35 41.00 11.92
N GLN A 787 9.12 41.93 12.85
CA GLN A 787 9.10 43.37 12.54
C GLN A 787 10.45 43.84 12.00
N ASN A 788 11.56 43.46 12.63
CA ASN A 788 12.90 43.83 12.17
C ASN A 788 13.25 43.18 10.83
N TYR A 789 12.83 41.94 10.58
CA TYR A 789 12.99 41.27 9.29
C TYR A 789 12.23 41.98 8.16
N VAL A 790 11.00 42.45 8.43
CA VAL A 790 10.18 43.21 7.47
C VAL A 790 10.71 44.62 7.24
N ARG A 791 11.32 45.28 8.23
CA ARG A 791 11.96 46.61 8.06
C ARG A 791 13.27 46.56 7.26
N ASN A 792 13.98 45.43 7.29
CA ASN A 792 15.29 45.25 6.65
C ASN A 792 15.22 44.66 5.22
N ARG A 793 14.03 44.56 4.63
CA ARG A 793 13.78 44.05 3.27
C ARG A 793 13.01 45.04 2.42
#